data_AF-A0A0H3M411-F1
#
_entry.id   AF-A0A0H3M411-F1
#
_cell.length_a   1.000
_cell.length_b   1.000
_cell.length_c   1.000
_cell.angle_alpha   90.00
_cell.angle_beta   90.00
_cell.angle_gamma   90.00
#
_symmetry.space_group_name_H-M   'P 1'
#
loop_
_entity.id
_entity.type
_entity.pdbx_description
1 polymer ?
#
loop_
_entity_poly.entity_id
_entity_poly.type
_entity_poly.pdbx_seq_one_letter_code
_entity_poly.pdbx_strand_id
1 'polypeptide(L)'
;MIKVFRNHVCLCTVTTAILSFLQIGGVVIANAEERSGGMSYTITVTPVSPGISPNTSTILGMRIGSLNGLSGDNLSGIGGDGGSGGRDASRHLSGSNAGRILSGSGGDRDDGQYVYKYDRAKGKLVMYNGLYYLCDGCGESTIDNKSYEITNDNASRYPSNTAITVKGKGAKVKGEKVNVFSKNSEKSFTRGVSVSEGGKVTLNNLTLKNAKVALHASDGMIEVDGGTIIESQMAVQTIGGKTHVVLNNTKIETNSGKASLYSYGSAEIKMNGGSVDFKDSHGVSSTLNGKIAFDNVTITGKSSKDKSHAVFLMDFGGSVDFKGGTINVIDIHGILSENTVSIVNSIPLYENLSERDRMTEVNLTSSSVTVEGERSYGIYFRGEKPGEEFENRGKLEEEKTLPRLEAINLRQTMFSAPDSVALYSTDSTYGVVNLMQSTLSGRSLLRAERGALVKVLASASTLEGSTHVDDRSTAELYLGAGSTWILKQKQERDSRESARINDSFVSFVSLINDSSIKFHKLKSAPTYDYQTLHIGNGTGTVYKAHDGAHIYLNTYLNEGGDLNKQKTDRVLIYGDVSGTTTVHVRSMPESPGEPTGSGGNNQGISLIQVSGKAEKDSFQLDGGYVTVGHSPYQYTLYAYGPESDLGKAHPNQRLVKGEEAFWDFRLENRYTKPSPEPEPEPGPRPEPTPPPRPDPGVKAVVPQVPTYLLLPNALFHSGLMHVGNQAKRLEALRTVSGGFLQSEEKPAFFVRGYGSDYRYTSNLSVLEYGYGGELSYNAVEAGVLLKTIEGEYSNTSFGVIGTYERLSLQPLEVEQSAKKVPLINGQ
;
A
#
# COMPACT_ATOMS: atom_id res chain seq x y z
N MET A 1 -3.88 11.00 -19.25
CA MET A 1 -3.35 10.73 -17.89
C MET A 1 -1.86 11.03 -17.74
N ILE A 2 -0.98 10.67 -18.69
CA ILE A 2 0.47 10.97 -18.66
C ILE A 2 0.80 12.48 -18.59
N LYS A 3 -0.04 13.36 -19.16
CA LYS A 3 0.11 14.83 -19.10
C LYS A 3 -0.08 15.42 -17.70
N VAL A 4 -0.86 14.77 -16.83
CA VAL A 4 -1.13 15.25 -15.46
C VAL A 4 0.06 14.92 -14.54
N PHE A 5 0.69 13.77 -14.73
CA PHE A 5 1.92 13.39 -14.03
C PHE A 5 3.10 14.29 -14.41
N ARG A 6 3.22 14.67 -15.69
CA ARG A 6 4.30 15.57 -16.15
C ARG A 6 4.19 16.99 -15.58
N ASN A 7 2.96 17.48 -15.39
CA ASN A 7 2.71 18.79 -14.76
C ASN A 7 2.97 18.79 -13.25
N HIS A 8 2.70 17.68 -12.55
CA HIS A 8 2.99 17.56 -11.10
C HIS A 8 4.48 17.40 -10.80
N VAL A 9 5.23 16.69 -11.64
CA VAL A 9 6.70 16.56 -11.51
C VAL A 9 7.41 17.90 -11.77
N CYS A 10 6.89 18.70 -12.71
CA CYS A 10 7.40 20.05 -12.98
C CYS A 10 7.14 21.01 -11.80
N LEU A 11 5.96 20.90 -11.15
CA LEU A 11 5.63 21.68 -9.97
C LEU A 11 6.57 21.37 -8.79
N CYS A 12 6.89 20.09 -8.57
CA CYS A 12 7.80 19.65 -7.50
C CYS A 12 9.26 20.09 -7.72
N THR A 13 9.74 20.07 -8.96
CA THR A 13 11.09 20.56 -9.30
C THR A 13 11.20 22.08 -9.16
N VAL A 14 10.15 22.83 -9.53
CA VAL A 14 10.08 24.28 -9.33
C VAL A 14 10.06 24.65 -7.84
N THR A 15 9.32 23.93 -6.99
CA THR A 15 9.36 24.17 -5.53
C THR A 15 10.72 23.83 -4.92
N THR A 16 11.40 22.79 -5.41
CA THR A 16 12.71 22.39 -4.88
C THR A 16 13.81 23.38 -5.26
N ALA A 17 13.76 23.96 -6.46
CA ALA A 17 14.64 25.04 -6.89
C ALA A 17 14.39 26.35 -6.10
N ILE A 18 13.13 26.70 -5.85
CA ILE A 18 12.78 27.90 -5.04
C ILE A 18 13.24 27.74 -3.58
N LEU A 19 13.13 26.52 -3.01
CA LEU A 19 13.60 26.22 -1.65
C LEU A 19 15.13 26.21 -1.49
N SER A 20 15.87 25.85 -2.54
CA SER A 20 17.34 25.88 -2.53
C SER A 20 17.92 27.29 -2.72
N PHE A 21 17.20 28.21 -3.38
CA PHE A 21 17.61 29.62 -3.47
C PHE A 21 17.20 30.49 -2.27
N LEU A 22 16.18 30.08 -1.50
CA LEU A 22 15.81 30.73 -0.22
C LEU A 22 16.88 30.54 0.88
N GLN A 23 17.77 29.56 0.75
CA GLN A 23 18.92 29.37 1.66
C GLN A 23 20.06 30.38 1.43
N ILE A 24 20.00 31.21 0.37
CA ILE A 24 21.05 32.20 0.03
C ILE A 24 20.51 33.64 0.06
N GLY A 25 19.31 33.88 0.61
CA GLY A 25 18.85 35.23 0.94
C GLY A 25 18.56 36.19 -0.23
N GLY A 26 18.31 35.68 -1.44
CA GLY A 26 17.93 36.50 -2.61
C GLY A 26 16.47 36.32 -3.00
N VAL A 27 15.72 37.43 -3.14
CA VAL A 27 14.36 37.43 -3.71
C VAL A 27 14.44 37.47 -5.24
N VAL A 28 13.76 36.54 -5.90
CA VAL A 28 13.73 36.42 -7.37
C VAL A 28 12.28 36.27 -7.84
N ILE A 29 11.93 36.97 -8.92
CA ILE A 29 10.64 36.82 -9.62
C ILE A 29 10.89 36.09 -10.94
N ALA A 30 10.08 35.09 -11.24
CA ALA A 30 10.09 34.37 -12.52
C ALA A 30 8.75 34.61 -13.25
N ASN A 31 8.82 35.01 -14.52
CA ASN A 31 7.66 35.10 -15.41
C ASN A 31 7.78 34.07 -16.53
N ALA A 32 6.67 33.41 -16.85
CA ALA A 32 6.55 32.49 -17.98
C ALA A 32 5.61 33.13 -19.02
N GLU A 33 6.12 33.39 -20.23
CA GLU A 33 5.29 33.78 -21.37
C GLU A 33 4.96 32.56 -22.22
N GLU A 34 3.68 32.35 -22.50
CA GLU A 34 3.18 31.28 -23.35
C GLU A 34 3.26 31.72 -24.82
N ARG A 35 4.18 31.15 -25.60
CA ARG A 35 4.15 31.26 -27.07
C ARG A 35 3.39 30.08 -27.65
N SER A 36 2.28 30.38 -28.31
CA SER A 36 1.53 29.45 -29.14
C SER A 36 2.43 28.83 -30.22
N GLY A 37 2.61 27.51 -30.16
CA GLY A 37 3.36 26.72 -31.16
C GLY A 37 4.36 25.78 -30.50
N GLY A 38 4.11 24.47 -30.57
CA GLY A 38 4.78 23.42 -29.80
C GLY A 38 6.32 23.47 -29.68
N MET A 39 6.77 23.25 -28.44
CA MET A 39 8.13 22.92 -27.95
C MET A 39 9.18 24.03 -27.80
N SER A 40 9.16 24.71 -26.65
CA SER A 40 10.26 24.86 -25.64
C SER A 40 9.94 26.06 -24.72
N TYR A 41 10.33 25.99 -23.44
CA TYR A 41 10.19 27.10 -22.49
C TYR A 41 11.56 27.74 -22.24
N THR A 42 11.65 29.07 -22.25
CA THR A 42 12.85 29.81 -21.82
C THR A 42 12.51 30.59 -20.56
N ILE A 43 13.24 30.32 -19.46
CA ILE A 43 13.07 31.01 -18.18
C ILE A 43 14.17 32.07 -18.07
N THR A 44 13.78 33.33 -17.83
CA THR A 44 14.72 34.43 -17.62
C THR A 44 14.65 34.87 -16.16
N VAL A 45 15.80 34.89 -15.46
CA VAL A 45 15.89 35.21 -14.03
C VAL A 45 16.57 36.57 -13.86
N THR A 46 15.94 37.49 -13.11
CA THR A 46 16.52 38.80 -12.75
C THR A 46 16.46 39.04 -11.23
N PRO A 47 17.53 39.53 -10.60
CA PRO A 47 17.57 39.80 -9.15
C PRO A 47 16.92 41.14 -8.80
N VAL A 48 16.18 41.19 -7.68
CA VAL A 48 15.50 42.41 -7.18
C VAL A 48 16.10 42.86 -5.84
N SER A 49 16.48 44.14 -5.74
CA SER A 49 16.98 44.76 -4.49
C SER A 49 15.84 45.21 -3.57
N PRO A 50 15.98 45.14 -2.23
CA PRO A 50 14.87 45.29 -1.29
C PRO A 50 14.56 46.76 -0.93
N GLY A 51 13.29 47.15 -1.02
CA GLY A 51 12.82 48.43 -0.52
C GLY A 51 11.30 48.58 -0.50
N ILE A 52 10.74 48.62 0.73
CA ILE A 52 9.53 49.34 1.16
C ILE A 52 8.15 48.68 0.89
N SER A 53 7.40 48.50 2.00
CA SER A 53 5.96 48.22 2.10
C SER A 53 5.13 49.50 1.91
N PRO A 54 3.89 49.47 1.38
CA PRO A 54 2.73 49.56 2.29
C PRO A 54 1.45 48.82 1.84
N ASN A 55 0.52 48.77 2.81
CA ASN A 55 -0.84 48.22 2.79
C ASN A 55 -1.86 48.91 1.84
N THR A 56 -3.01 48.21 1.68
CA THR A 56 -4.43 48.65 1.49
C THR A 56 -5.06 48.97 0.12
N SER A 57 -6.24 48.34 -0.08
CA SER A 57 -7.54 48.86 -0.60
C SER A 57 -8.09 48.45 -1.99
N THR A 58 -9.16 47.62 -1.95
CA THR A 58 -10.51 47.68 -2.60
C THR A 58 -10.80 48.04 -4.09
N ILE A 59 -11.64 47.14 -4.68
CA ILE A 59 -12.88 47.31 -5.50
C ILE A 59 -12.82 47.75 -6.98
N LEU A 60 -13.35 46.88 -7.88
CA LEU A 60 -14.55 47.05 -8.76
C LEU A 60 -14.71 45.74 -9.59
N GLY A 61 -15.85 45.13 -9.94
CA GLY A 61 -17.26 45.52 -9.96
C GLY A 61 -17.85 45.27 -11.35
N MET A 62 -18.71 44.24 -11.53
CA MET A 62 -19.73 44.24 -12.60
C MET A 62 -20.91 43.31 -12.28
N ARG A 63 -22.12 43.87 -12.40
CA ARG A 63 -23.45 43.30 -12.11
C ARG A 63 -24.26 43.17 -13.41
N ILE A 64 -25.07 42.11 -13.45
CA ILE A 64 -26.48 41.98 -13.89
C ILE A 64 -26.89 42.31 -15.34
N GLY A 65 -27.58 41.34 -15.95
CA GLY A 65 -28.69 41.57 -16.90
C GLY A 65 -29.89 40.70 -16.51
N SER A 66 -30.99 41.36 -16.12
CA SER A 66 -32.33 40.82 -15.82
C SER A 66 -33.21 40.91 -17.06
N LEU A 67 -34.18 40.01 -17.23
CA LEU A 67 -35.38 40.24 -18.04
C LEU A 67 -36.59 39.55 -17.39
N ASN A 68 -37.51 40.38 -16.90
CA ASN A 68 -38.91 40.06 -16.57
C ASN A 68 -39.82 40.66 -17.65
N GLY A 69 -40.95 40.00 -17.88
CA GLY A 69 -42.14 40.49 -18.60
C GLY A 69 -42.94 39.27 -19.09
N LEU A 70 -44.28 39.16 -19.07
CA LEU A 70 -45.41 39.97 -18.61
C LEU A 70 -46.68 39.21 -19.11
N SER A 71 -47.81 39.31 -18.37
CA SER A 71 -49.21 39.06 -18.82
C SER A 71 -49.58 37.63 -19.29
N GLY A 72 -50.60 36.93 -18.80
CA GLY A 72 -51.90 37.38 -18.30
C GLY A 72 -52.88 37.55 -19.46
N ASP A 73 -53.81 36.59 -19.64
CA ASP A 73 -55.22 36.86 -19.99
C ASP A 73 -56.10 35.60 -19.93
N ASN A 74 -57.28 35.81 -19.31
CA ASN A 74 -58.42 34.90 -19.28
C ASN A 74 -59.23 35.02 -20.58
N LEU A 75 -59.81 33.92 -21.05
CA LEU A 75 -61.01 33.98 -21.87
C LEU A 75 -61.95 32.79 -21.60
N SER A 76 -63.16 33.16 -21.21
CA SER A 76 -64.33 32.34 -20.99
C SER A 76 -65.08 32.06 -22.30
N GLY A 77 -65.71 30.88 -22.38
CA GLY A 77 -67.13 30.80 -22.75
C GLY A 77 -67.51 30.01 -24.02
N ILE A 78 -68.68 29.36 -23.90
CA ILE A 78 -69.60 28.80 -24.93
C ILE A 78 -69.20 27.39 -25.41
N GLY A 79 -70.01 26.33 -25.37
CA GLY A 79 -71.45 26.14 -25.09
C GLY A 79 -71.99 25.08 -26.07
N GLY A 80 -72.83 24.13 -25.60
CA GLY A 80 -73.76 23.39 -26.47
C GLY A 80 -73.82 21.86 -26.36
N ASP A 81 -75.04 21.38 -26.06
CA ASP A 81 -75.64 20.03 -26.20
C ASP A 81 -75.15 18.85 -25.34
N GLY A 82 -75.99 18.06 -24.67
CA GLY A 82 -77.45 17.90 -24.74
C GLY A 82 -77.79 16.41 -24.92
N GLY A 83 -78.20 15.72 -23.85
CA GLY A 83 -78.62 14.31 -23.92
C GLY A 83 -79.09 13.74 -22.59
N SER A 84 -80.40 13.57 -22.45
CA SER A 84 -81.15 13.24 -21.24
C SER A 84 -81.32 11.73 -20.95
N GLY A 85 -81.55 11.39 -19.68
CA GLY A 85 -82.29 10.18 -19.23
C GLY A 85 -81.95 9.82 -17.77
N GLY A 86 -82.67 10.31 -16.76
CA GLY A 86 -83.83 9.62 -16.13
C GLY A 86 -83.48 9.24 -14.67
N ARG A 87 -83.88 10.03 -13.65
CA ARG A 87 -84.92 9.73 -12.61
C ARG A 87 -84.77 8.34 -11.97
N ASP A 88 -84.72 8.13 -10.65
CA ASP A 88 -85.14 8.93 -9.50
C ASP A 88 -84.54 8.38 -8.19
N ALA A 89 -84.67 9.18 -7.12
CA ALA A 89 -84.63 8.82 -5.70
C ALA A 89 -83.28 8.78 -4.97
N SER A 90 -82.85 9.94 -4.45
CA SER A 90 -82.51 9.99 -3.02
C SER A 90 -82.77 11.38 -2.44
N ARG A 91 -83.36 11.33 -1.25
CA ARG A 91 -83.83 12.44 -0.43
C ARG A 91 -82.68 13.39 -0.07
N HIS A 92 -83.06 14.65 0.11
CA HIS A 92 -82.28 15.70 0.75
C HIS A 92 -81.36 15.19 1.88
N LEU A 93 -80.06 15.22 1.61
CA LEU A 93 -79.03 15.53 2.60
C LEU A 93 -78.37 16.82 2.13
N SER A 94 -78.97 17.95 2.50
CA SER A 94 -78.33 19.26 2.39
C SER A 94 -77.21 19.34 3.41
N GLY A 95 -75.98 19.13 2.95
CA GLY A 95 -74.76 19.37 3.69
C GLY A 95 -73.63 19.64 2.70
N SER A 96 -73.48 20.89 2.28
CA SER A 96 -72.35 21.32 1.47
C SER A 96 -71.07 21.24 2.31
N ASN A 97 -70.38 20.10 2.26
CA ASN A 97 -69.03 19.92 2.81
C ASN A 97 -67.94 20.28 1.78
N ALA A 98 -68.23 21.19 0.84
CA ALA A 98 -67.24 21.71 -0.08
C ALA A 98 -66.28 22.63 0.69
N GLY A 99 -65.10 22.11 1.07
CA GLY A 99 -64.00 22.87 1.66
C GLY A 99 -63.68 22.62 3.13
N ARG A 100 -64.40 21.71 3.83
CA ARG A 100 -64.06 21.34 5.22
C ARG A 100 -63.19 20.07 5.26
N ILE A 101 -62.15 20.10 6.08
CA ILE A 101 -61.35 18.91 6.42
C ILE A 101 -62.29 17.89 7.05
N LEU A 102 -62.43 16.72 6.42
CA LEU A 102 -63.20 15.60 6.96
C LEU A 102 -62.32 14.91 8.01
N SER A 103 -62.66 15.06 9.28
CA SER A 103 -62.03 14.33 10.37
C SER A 103 -63.06 13.43 11.05
N GLY A 104 -62.76 12.16 11.23
CA GLY A 104 -63.65 11.21 11.88
C GLY A 104 -62.91 10.02 12.47
N SER A 105 -63.57 9.35 13.41
CA SER A 105 -63.21 8.00 13.87
C SER A 105 -64.08 6.99 13.11
N GLY A 106 -63.47 6.09 12.34
CA GLY A 106 -64.15 4.99 11.67
C GLY A 106 -63.71 3.65 12.23
N GLY A 107 -64.53 2.61 12.09
CA GLY A 107 -64.23 1.24 12.53
C GLY A 107 -65.38 0.64 13.35
N ASP A 108 -65.69 -0.64 13.11
CA ASP A 108 -66.63 -1.39 13.93
C ASP A 108 -66.08 -1.58 15.35
N ARG A 109 -66.97 -1.73 16.34
CA ARG A 109 -66.59 -1.90 17.76
C ARG A 109 -65.61 -3.07 18.00
N ASP A 110 -65.53 -4.01 17.04
CA ASP A 110 -64.65 -5.17 17.08
C ASP A 110 -63.34 -5.02 16.26
N ASP A 111 -63.27 -4.09 15.29
CA ASP A 111 -62.18 -3.97 14.28
C ASP A 111 -61.20 -2.80 14.51
N GLY A 112 -61.39 -2.04 15.59
CA GLY A 112 -60.46 -0.98 16.02
C GLY A 112 -60.76 0.39 15.40
N GLN A 113 -60.89 1.41 16.26
CA GLN A 113 -61.13 2.80 15.84
C GLN A 113 -59.90 3.41 15.17
N TYR A 114 -59.96 3.68 13.87
CA TYR A 114 -58.98 4.50 13.18
C TYR A 114 -59.43 5.97 13.13
N VAL A 115 -58.47 6.87 13.26
CA VAL A 115 -58.70 8.31 13.07
C VAL A 115 -58.16 8.71 11.71
N TYR A 116 -58.99 9.34 10.89
CA TYR A 116 -58.57 9.90 9.60
C TYR A 116 -58.81 11.41 9.55
N LYS A 117 -57.93 12.11 8.84
CA LYS A 117 -58.10 13.50 8.41
C LYS A 117 -57.93 13.55 6.91
N TYR A 118 -58.98 13.90 6.18
CA TYR A 118 -58.98 14.00 4.73
C TYR A 118 -59.37 15.40 4.28
N ASP A 119 -58.46 16.09 3.58
CA ASP A 119 -58.73 17.37 2.93
C ASP A 119 -59.03 17.12 1.45
N ARG A 120 -60.34 17.09 1.14
CA ARG A 120 -60.85 16.82 -0.21
C ARG A 120 -60.44 17.88 -1.25
N ALA A 121 -60.14 19.11 -0.82
CA ALA A 121 -59.76 20.20 -1.73
C ALA A 121 -58.27 20.15 -2.12
N LYS A 122 -57.43 19.50 -1.29
CA LYS A 122 -55.98 19.41 -1.49
C LYS A 122 -55.48 17.97 -1.72
N GLY A 123 -56.38 17.00 -1.75
CA GLY A 123 -56.05 15.57 -1.91
C GLY A 123 -55.21 14.99 -0.77
N LYS A 124 -55.27 15.57 0.44
CA LYS A 124 -54.40 15.18 1.57
C LYS A 124 -55.09 14.16 2.47
N LEU A 125 -54.38 13.09 2.81
CA LEU A 125 -54.87 12.06 3.74
C LEU A 125 -53.85 11.82 4.86
N VAL A 126 -54.33 11.84 6.11
CA VAL A 126 -53.62 11.27 7.26
C VAL A 126 -54.52 10.22 7.89
N MET A 127 -54.00 9.02 8.12
CA MET A 127 -54.72 7.92 8.78
C MET A 127 -53.83 7.27 9.83
N TYR A 128 -54.36 7.03 11.03
CA TYR A 128 -53.66 6.30 12.09
C TYR A 128 -54.61 5.47 12.97
N ASN A 129 -54.16 4.31 13.44
CA ASN A 129 -54.92 3.43 14.37
C ASN A 129 -54.04 2.81 15.48
N GLY A 130 -52.95 3.44 15.89
CA GLY A 130 -51.99 2.82 16.84
C GLY A 130 -51.27 1.57 16.30
N LEU A 131 -51.73 1.01 15.18
CA LEU A 131 -51.15 -0.12 14.44
C LEU A 131 -50.30 0.36 13.27
N TYR A 132 -50.78 1.35 12.51
CA TYR A 132 -50.03 1.96 11.41
C TYR A 132 -50.30 3.47 11.32
N TYR A 133 -49.44 4.16 10.57
CA TYR A 133 -49.53 5.56 10.21
C TYR A 133 -49.36 5.72 8.70
N LEU A 134 -50.27 6.47 8.07
CA LEU A 134 -50.22 6.84 6.67
C LEU A 134 -50.32 8.36 6.54
N CYS A 135 -49.33 8.96 5.89
CA CYS A 135 -49.38 10.34 5.39
C CYS A 135 -49.29 10.30 3.86
N ASP A 136 -50.32 10.80 3.18
CA ASP A 136 -50.37 10.97 1.74
C ASP A 136 -50.59 12.46 1.42
N GLY A 137 -49.55 13.13 0.93
CA GLY A 137 -49.57 14.57 0.64
C GLY A 137 -49.89 15.46 1.86
N CYS A 138 -49.69 14.97 3.09
CA CYS A 138 -50.25 15.60 4.29
C CYS A 138 -49.70 17.00 4.63
N GLY A 139 -48.61 17.44 3.97
CA GLY A 139 -47.86 18.62 4.40
C GLY A 139 -46.93 18.25 5.56
N GLU A 140 -46.86 19.08 6.59
CA GLU A 140 -46.06 18.78 7.78
C GLU A 140 -46.88 18.04 8.84
N SER A 141 -46.33 16.96 9.40
CA SER A 141 -46.94 16.18 10.48
C SER A 141 -45.88 15.72 11.49
N THR A 142 -46.29 15.51 12.73
CA THR A 142 -45.44 14.95 13.79
C THR A 142 -45.99 13.63 14.33
N ILE A 143 -45.10 12.74 14.77
CA ILE A 143 -45.42 11.42 15.35
C ILE A 143 -44.61 11.15 16.63
N ASP A 144 -44.38 12.18 17.44
CA ASP A 144 -43.56 12.09 18.65
C ASP A 144 -44.15 11.14 19.70
N ASN A 145 -43.29 10.36 20.35
CA ASN A 145 -43.62 9.38 21.39
C ASN A 145 -44.71 8.38 20.94
N LYS A 146 -44.73 8.01 19.66
CA LYS A 146 -45.65 7.01 19.10
C LYS A 146 -45.01 5.64 19.04
N SER A 147 -45.83 4.62 19.34
CA SER A 147 -45.46 3.21 19.22
C SER A 147 -46.43 2.53 18.25
N TYR A 148 -45.88 1.78 17.30
CA TYR A 148 -46.62 0.99 16.33
C TYR A 148 -46.26 -0.48 16.53
N GLU A 149 -47.22 -1.27 16.99
CA GLU A 149 -46.96 -2.62 17.51
C GLU A 149 -47.84 -3.70 16.87
N ILE A 150 -47.20 -4.81 16.48
CA ILE A 150 -47.89 -6.07 16.17
C ILE A 150 -47.89 -6.96 17.41
N THR A 151 -49.09 -7.36 17.87
CA THR A 151 -49.35 -8.31 18.96
C THR A 151 -50.14 -9.51 18.45
N ASN A 152 -50.18 -10.61 19.20
CA ASN A 152 -50.98 -11.79 18.81
C ASN A 152 -52.46 -11.46 18.60
N ASP A 153 -52.99 -10.49 19.36
CA ASP A 153 -54.40 -10.10 19.33
C ASP A 153 -54.76 -9.25 18.10
N ASN A 154 -53.78 -8.50 17.56
CA ASN A 154 -53.99 -7.59 16.42
C ASN A 154 -53.37 -8.10 15.09
N ALA A 155 -52.65 -9.22 15.14
CA ALA A 155 -51.89 -9.74 14.00
C ALA A 155 -52.74 -10.24 12.82
N SER A 156 -54.03 -10.48 13.01
CA SER A 156 -55.01 -10.77 11.95
C SER A 156 -55.60 -9.50 11.32
N ARG A 157 -55.42 -8.33 11.97
CA ARG A 157 -56.03 -7.04 11.62
C ARG A 157 -55.08 -6.10 10.86
N TYR A 158 -54.03 -6.65 10.25
CA TYR A 158 -53.00 -5.89 9.52
C TYR A 158 -53.28 -5.89 8.00
N PRO A 159 -53.94 -4.85 7.44
CA PRO A 159 -54.22 -4.78 6.00
C PRO A 159 -52.98 -4.41 5.17
N SER A 160 -52.01 -3.69 5.77
CA SER A 160 -50.73 -3.35 5.16
C SER A 160 -49.60 -3.64 6.14
N ASN A 161 -48.65 -4.49 5.77
CA ASN A 161 -47.50 -4.87 6.61
C ASN A 161 -46.45 -3.75 6.76
N THR A 162 -46.87 -2.48 6.79
CA THR A 162 -46.00 -1.31 6.95
C THR A 162 -46.44 -0.45 8.13
N ALA A 163 -45.55 -0.15 9.07
CA ALA A 163 -45.90 0.63 10.25
C ALA A 163 -46.10 2.12 9.94
N ILE A 164 -45.16 2.72 9.19
CA ILE A 164 -45.17 4.14 8.86
C ILE A 164 -45.02 4.30 7.35
N THR A 165 -46.04 4.82 6.69
CA THR A 165 -46.04 5.12 5.25
C THR A 165 -46.14 6.62 5.03
N VAL A 166 -45.18 7.19 4.29
CA VAL A 166 -45.18 8.61 3.93
C VAL A 166 -44.97 8.75 2.43
N LYS A 167 -45.98 9.25 1.73
CA LYS A 167 -45.93 9.42 0.29
C LYS A 167 -46.51 10.76 -0.16
N GLY A 168 -46.13 11.15 -1.37
CA GLY A 168 -46.61 12.35 -2.04
C GLY A 168 -45.73 13.57 -1.83
N LYS A 169 -45.61 14.37 -2.89
CA LYS A 169 -44.75 15.55 -2.93
C LYS A 169 -45.18 16.58 -1.87
N GLY A 170 -44.26 16.93 -0.96
CA GLY A 170 -44.51 17.87 0.13
C GLY A 170 -45.02 17.25 1.44
N ALA A 171 -45.18 15.92 1.50
CA ALA A 171 -45.34 15.20 2.75
C ALA A 171 -44.03 15.21 3.55
N LYS A 172 -44.04 15.78 4.76
CA LYS A 172 -42.90 15.87 5.67
C LYS A 172 -43.33 15.41 7.06
N VAL A 173 -42.78 14.31 7.53
CA VAL A 173 -43.10 13.76 8.85
C VAL A 173 -41.87 13.81 9.74
N LYS A 174 -42.04 14.33 10.96
CA LYS A 174 -41.02 14.33 12.01
C LYS A 174 -41.46 13.46 13.19
N GLY A 175 -40.54 12.75 13.82
CA GLY A 175 -40.85 11.97 15.02
C GLY A 175 -39.69 11.90 15.99
N GLU A 176 -39.94 12.15 17.26
CA GLU A 176 -39.01 11.87 18.37
C GLU A 176 -39.45 10.62 19.14
N LYS A 177 -38.53 9.73 19.51
CA LYS A 177 -38.78 8.52 20.32
C LYS A 177 -39.89 7.63 19.73
N VAL A 178 -39.77 7.33 18.45
CA VAL A 178 -40.71 6.47 17.73
C VAL A 178 -40.31 5.01 17.90
N ASN A 179 -41.27 4.15 18.26
CA ASN A 179 -41.05 2.72 18.40
C ASN A 179 -41.87 1.93 17.37
N VAL A 180 -41.22 1.02 16.65
CA VAL A 180 -41.85 0.10 15.70
C VAL A 180 -41.38 -1.30 16.03
N PHE A 181 -42.25 -2.16 16.54
CA PHE A 181 -41.84 -3.53 16.87
C PHE A 181 -42.95 -4.55 16.76
N SER A 182 -42.60 -5.79 16.40
CA SER A 182 -43.51 -6.92 16.46
C SER A 182 -43.15 -7.86 17.59
N LYS A 183 -44.10 -8.13 18.50
CA LYS A 183 -43.98 -9.16 19.55
C LYS A 183 -44.19 -10.58 19.02
N ASN A 184 -44.70 -10.74 17.80
CA ASN A 184 -44.92 -12.04 17.19
C ASN A 184 -43.73 -12.39 16.29
N SER A 185 -42.99 -13.44 16.67
CA SER A 185 -41.82 -13.92 15.92
C SER A 185 -42.14 -14.48 14.53
N GLU A 186 -43.37 -14.93 14.30
CA GLU A 186 -43.83 -15.47 13.01
C GLU A 186 -44.39 -14.38 12.08
N LYS A 187 -44.73 -13.20 12.63
CA LYS A 187 -45.30 -12.08 11.87
C LYS A 187 -44.48 -10.81 12.06
N SER A 188 -43.54 -10.59 11.16
CA SER A 188 -42.73 -9.38 11.07
C SER A 188 -43.37 -8.32 10.18
N PHE A 189 -43.00 -7.05 10.40
CA PHE A 189 -43.32 -6.00 9.44
C PHE A 189 -42.67 -6.32 8.10
N THR A 190 -43.38 -6.12 6.99
CA THR A 190 -42.73 -6.15 5.66
C THR A 190 -41.85 -4.92 5.50
N ARG A 191 -42.34 -3.76 5.95
CA ARG A 191 -41.55 -2.52 6.03
C ARG A 191 -41.79 -1.83 7.38
N GLY A 192 -40.78 -1.35 8.08
CA GLY A 192 -41.01 -0.53 9.28
C GLY A 192 -41.46 0.88 8.87
N VAL A 193 -40.60 1.58 8.14
CA VAL A 193 -40.86 2.90 7.56
C VAL A 193 -40.74 2.78 6.04
N SER A 194 -41.72 3.28 5.31
CA SER A 194 -41.70 3.35 3.84
C SER A 194 -41.98 4.77 3.37
N VAL A 195 -41.06 5.30 2.55
CA VAL A 195 -41.18 6.65 1.99
C VAL A 195 -41.11 6.61 0.46
N SER A 196 -42.03 7.30 -0.21
CA SER A 196 -42.08 7.36 -1.67
C SER A 196 -42.65 8.66 -2.24
N GLU A 197 -42.58 8.81 -3.56
CA GLU A 197 -43.24 9.89 -4.33
C GLU A 197 -42.89 11.32 -3.85
N GLY A 198 -41.64 11.55 -3.46
CA GLY A 198 -41.12 12.82 -2.96
C GLY A 198 -41.39 13.09 -1.47
N GLY A 199 -41.85 12.10 -0.71
CA GLY A 199 -42.02 12.21 0.75
C GLY A 199 -40.70 12.35 1.51
N LYS A 200 -40.75 12.96 2.70
CA LYS A 200 -39.62 13.07 3.64
C LYS A 200 -40.01 12.66 5.05
N VAL A 201 -39.16 11.86 5.70
CA VAL A 201 -39.28 11.44 7.09
C VAL A 201 -37.99 11.76 7.85
N THR A 202 -38.10 12.37 9.03
CA THR A 202 -36.98 12.59 9.96
C THR A 202 -37.33 11.99 11.33
N LEU A 203 -36.51 11.08 11.84
CA LEU A 203 -36.77 10.33 13.08
C LEU A 203 -35.60 10.45 14.04
N ASN A 204 -35.87 10.96 15.24
CA ASN A 204 -34.88 11.08 16.31
C ASN A 204 -35.11 9.96 17.32
N ASN A 205 -34.06 9.19 17.62
CA ASN A 205 -34.09 8.06 18.55
C ASN A 205 -35.16 7.01 18.17
N LEU A 206 -35.07 6.48 16.95
CA LEU A 206 -35.95 5.42 16.45
C LEU A 206 -35.57 4.07 17.07
N THR A 207 -36.55 3.33 17.59
CA THR A 207 -36.36 1.90 17.91
C THR A 207 -37.19 1.07 16.95
N LEU A 208 -36.53 0.26 16.13
CA LEU A 208 -37.18 -0.61 15.16
C LEU A 208 -36.73 -2.05 15.35
N LYS A 209 -37.70 -2.94 15.59
CA LYS A 209 -37.45 -4.35 15.87
C LYS A 209 -38.34 -5.26 15.02
N ASN A 210 -37.77 -6.34 14.48
CA ASN A 210 -38.51 -7.41 13.80
C ASN A 210 -39.25 -6.94 12.52
N ALA A 211 -38.48 -6.53 11.52
CA ALA A 211 -38.97 -6.19 10.18
C ALA A 211 -38.17 -6.90 9.07
N LYS A 212 -38.81 -7.24 7.95
CA LYS A 212 -38.09 -7.69 6.74
C LYS A 212 -37.21 -6.58 6.19
N VAL A 213 -37.77 -5.37 6.05
CA VAL A 213 -37.02 -4.16 5.72
C VAL A 213 -37.36 -3.09 6.75
N ALA A 214 -36.38 -2.61 7.53
CA ALA A 214 -36.65 -1.60 8.54
C ALA A 214 -37.00 -0.25 7.91
N LEU A 215 -36.11 0.26 7.04
CA LEU A 215 -36.29 1.53 6.33
C LEU A 215 -36.29 1.30 4.83
N HIS A 216 -37.36 1.71 4.16
CA HIS A 216 -37.50 1.63 2.72
C HIS A 216 -37.76 2.99 2.11
N ALA A 217 -36.98 3.36 1.10
CA ALA A 217 -37.19 4.59 0.35
C ALA A 217 -37.15 4.34 -1.16
N SER A 218 -38.10 4.92 -1.88
CA SER A 218 -38.18 4.87 -3.34
C SER A 218 -38.74 6.19 -3.88
N ASP A 219 -37.89 7.06 -4.44
CA ASP A 219 -38.18 8.48 -4.68
C ASP A 219 -38.59 9.18 -3.37
N GLY A 220 -37.72 9.16 -2.37
CA GLY A 220 -38.03 9.69 -1.04
C GLY A 220 -36.80 9.88 -0.16
N MET A 221 -36.97 10.61 0.95
CA MET A 221 -35.89 10.91 1.90
C MET A 221 -36.21 10.39 3.30
N ILE A 222 -35.28 9.63 3.89
CA ILE A 222 -35.34 9.23 5.30
C ILE A 222 -34.09 9.75 6.01
N GLU A 223 -34.27 10.35 7.17
CA GLU A 223 -33.20 10.83 8.04
C GLU A 223 -33.43 10.26 9.44
N VAL A 224 -32.43 9.59 10.01
CA VAL A 224 -32.50 9.00 11.35
C VAL A 224 -31.34 9.49 12.19
N ASP A 225 -31.65 10.16 13.30
CA ASP A 225 -30.67 10.66 14.27
C ASP A 225 -30.75 9.86 15.57
N GLY A 226 -29.81 8.93 15.72
CA GLY A 226 -29.74 7.99 16.83
C GLY A 226 -30.85 6.93 16.80
N GLY A 227 -30.67 5.89 17.60
CA GLY A 227 -31.62 4.79 17.72
C GLY A 227 -31.05 3.44 17.30
N THR A 228 -31.93 2.43 17.26
CA THR A 228 -31.57 1.03 17.05
C THR A 228 -32.50 0.37 16.03
N ILE A 229 -31.91 -0.39 15.11
CA ILE A 229 -32.60 -1.28 14.19
C ILE A 229 -32.10 -2.69 14.47
N ILE A 230 -32.96 -3.57 14.99
CA ILE A 230 -32.57 -4.91 15.43
C ILE A 230 -33.53 -5.98 14.92
N GLU A 231 -33.08 -7.23 14.93
CA GLU A 231 -33.86 -8.41 14.50
C GLU A 231 -34.52 -8.23 13.12
N SER A 232 -33.87 -7.47 12.23
CA SER A 232 -34.39 -7.18 10.90
C SER A 232 -33.58 -7.94 9.84
N GLN A 233 -34.22 -8.32 8.73
CA GLN A 233 -33.49 -8.99 7.63
C GLN A 233 -32.65 -7.97 6.85
N MET A 234 -33.20 -6.78 6.60
CA MET A 234 -32.51 -5.64 6.01
C MET A 234 -32.81 -4.39 6.83
N ALA A 235 -31.80 -3.57 7.10
CA ALA A 235 -31.98 -2.31 7.80
C ALA A 235 -32.42 -1.20 6.85
N VAL A 236 -31.78 -1.09 5.69
CA VAL A 236 -32.11 -0.04 4.71
C VAL A 236 -32.20 -0.63 3.31
N GLN A 237 -33.26 -0.27 2.61
CA GLN A 237 -33.43 -0.52 1.18
C GLN A 237 -33.75 0.81 0.47
N THR A 238 -32.89 1.20 -0.48
CA THR A 238 -33.09 2.39 -1.30
C THR A 238 -33.12 2.03 -2.78
N ILE A 239 -34.06 2.62 -3.52
CA ILE A 239 -34.28 2.32 -4.93
C ILE A 239 -34.50 3.63 -5.71
N GLY A 240 -33.76 3.84 -6.79
CA GLY A 240 -33.94 4.93 -7.74
C GLY A 240 -33.19 6.23 -7.40
N GLY A 241 -32.85 7.00 -8.44
CA GLY A 241 -31.86 8.09 -8.35
C GLY A 241 -32.27 9.34 -7.56
N LYS A 242 -33.53 9.46 -7.14
CA LYS A 242 -34.02 10.57 -6.28
C LYS A 242 -34.16 10.17 -4.81
N THR A 243 -33.55 9.05 -4.42
CA THR A 243 -33.71 8.44 -3.10
C THR A 243 -32.49 8.66 -2.24
N HIS A 244 -32.70 9.15 -1.01
CA HIS A 244 -31.62 9.43 -0.06
C HIS A 244 -31.99 8.94 1.34
N VAL A 245 -31.10 8.18 1.97
CA VAL A 245 -31.22 7.80 3.38
C VAL A 245 -29.98 8.26 4.14
N VAL A 246 -30.18 8.98 5.23
CA VAL A 246 -29.11 9.46 6.12
C VAL A 246 -29.32 8.86 7.50
N LEU A 247 -28.30 8.21 8.03
CA LEU A 247 -28.27 7.61 9.36
C LEU A 247 -27.14 8.25 10.17
N ASN A 248 -27.46 8.86 11.30
CA ASN A 248 -26.47 9.42 12.21
C ASN A 248 -26.50 8.64 13.52
N ASN A 249 -25.35 8.13 13.96
CA ASN A 249 -25.17 7.39 15.23
C ASN A 249 -26.22 6.27 15.45
N THR A 250 -26.63 5.60 14.38
CA THR A 250 -27.64 4.54 14.43
C THR A 250 -26.96 3.19 14.63
N LYS A 251 -27.52 2.35 15.52
CA LYS A 251 -27.06 0.97 15.70
C LYS A 251 -27.91 0.03 14.86
N ILE A 252 -27.27 -0.80 14.03
CA ILE A 252 -27.93 -1.77 13.17
C ILE A 252 -27.48 -3.18 13.53
N GLU A 253 -28.44 -4.09 13.72
CA GLU A 253 -28.23 -5.53 13.86
C GLU A 253 -29.17 -6.27 12.90
N THR A 254 -28.60 -7.04 11.98
CA THR A 254 -29.37 -7.75 10.94
C THR A 254 -29.00 -9.23 10.83
N ASN A 255 -29.95 -10.05 10.38
CA ASN A 255 -29.74 -11.49 10.26
C ASN A 255 -30.47 -12.07 9.05
N SER A 256 -29.79 -12.94 8.29
CA SER A 256 -30.38 -13.82 7.27
C SER A 256 -31.16 -13.09 6.16
N GLY A 257 -30.79 -11.85 5.83
CA GLY A 257 -31.33 -11.09 4.69
C GLY A 257 -30.38 -11.04 3.49
N LYS A 258 -30.73 -10.26 2.47
CA LYS A 258 -29.85 -10.04 1.31
C LYS A 258 -28.64 -9.18 1.69
N ALA A 259 -28.88 -8.00 2.25
CA ALA A 259 -27.84 -7.14 2.80
C ALA A 259 -28.40 -6.26 3.92
N SER A 260 -27.58 -5.86 4.89
CA SER A 260 -28.02 -4.90 5.91
C SER A 260 -28.38 -3.54 5.30
N LEU A 261 -27.53 -3.06 4.39
CA LEU A 261 -27.74 -1.82 3.65
C LEU A 261 -27.72 -2.10 2.14
N TYR A 262 -28.80 -1.75 1.44
CA TYR A 262 -28.95 -2.01 0.01
C TYR A 262 -29.28 -0.73 -0.76
N SER A 263 -28.41 -0.39 -1.71
CA SER A 263 -28.58 0.74 -2.62
C SER A 263 -28.63 0.30 -4.07
N TYR A 264 -29.68 0.73 -4.77
CA TYR A 264 -29.94 0.34 -6.15
C TYR A 264 -30.42 1.51 -7.02
N GLY A 265 -29.88 1.61 -8.24
CA GLY A 265 -30.40 2.52 -9.26
C GLY A 265 -30.10 3.99 -8.95
N SER A 266 -28.83 4.33 -8.69
CA SER A 266 -28.38 5.69 -8.32
C SER A 266 -28.90 6.23 -6.98
N ALA A 267 -29.51 5.40 -6.14
CA ALA A 267 -29.92 5.80 -4.79
C ALA A 267 -28.70 6.02 -3.87
N GLU A 268 -28.86 6.81 -2.81
CA GLU A 268 -27.77 7.13 -1.88
C GLU A 268 -28.12 6.76 -0.43
N ILE A 269 -27.18 6.10 0.26
CA ILE A 269 -27.21 5.87 1.70
C ILE A 269 -25.97 6.55 2.31
N LYS A 270 -26.15 7.35 3.37
CA LYS A 270 -25.05 7.91 4.17
C LYS A 270 -25.20 7.46 5.61
N MET A 271 -24.10 7.01 6.20
CA MET A 271 -24.06 6.65 7.62
C MET A 271 -22.88 7.35 8.30
N ASN A 272 -23.18 8.21 9.28
CA ASN A 272 -22.20 8.95 10.05
C ASN A 272 -22.21 8.44 11.49
N GLY A 273 -21.12 7.79 11.93
CA GLY A 273 -21.07 7.13 13.23
C GLY A 273 -22.00 5.92 13.36
N GLY A 274 -22.04 5.34 14.55
CA GLY A 274 -22.84 4.15 14.84
C GLY A 274 -22.17 2.84 14.42
N SER A 275 -22.95 1.77 14.28
CA SER A 275 -22.43 0.45 13.96
C SER A 275 -23.39 -0.39 13.13
N VAL A 276 -22.82 -1.30 12.32
CA VAL A 276 -23.56 -2.33 11.59
C VAL A 276 -23.02 -3.70 12.00
N ASP A 277 -23.85 -4.49 12.66
CA ASP A 277 -23.58 -5.89 12.96
C ASP A 277 -24.50 -6.78 12.11
N PHE A 278 -23.92 -7.73 11.37
CA PHE A 278 -24.69 -8.54 10.45
C PHE A 278 -24.31 -10.03 10.51
N LYS A 279 -25.33 -10.88 10.43
CA LYS A 279 -25.17 -12.33 10.46
C LYS A 279 -25.77 -12.98 9.23
N ASP A 280 -25.04 -13.95 8.66
CA ASP A 280 -25.51 -14.80 7.56
C ASP A 280 -26.17 -14.01 6.41
N SER A 281 -25.60 -12.85 6.07
CA SER A 281 -26.04 -11.94 5.01
C SER A 281 -24.86 -11.08 4.54
N HIS A 282 -25.01 -10.33 3.45
CA HIS A 282 -24.03 -9.29 3.10
C HIS A 282 -24.16 -8.10 4.07
N GLY A 283 -23.07 -7.41 4.37
CA GLY A 283 -23.16 -6.16 5.15
C GLY A 283 -23.83 -5.06 4.33
N VAL A 284 -23.30 -4.86 3.13
CA VAL A 284 -23.69 -3.79 2.23
C VAL A 284 -23.73 -4.32 0.80
N SER A 285 -24.71 -3.87 0.03
CA SER A 285 -24.80 -4.15 -1.39
C SER A 285 -25.13 -2.90 -2.19
N SER A 286 -24.34 -2.66 -3.23
CA SER A 286 -24.44 -1.48 -4.09
C SER A 286 -24.45 -1.90 -5.56
N THR A 287 -25.51 -1.54 -6.28
CA THR A 287 -25.77 -2.04 -7.64
C THR A 287 -26.46 -0.98 -8.49
N LEU A 288 -26.25 -0.99 -9.82
CA LEU A 288 -26.74 0.00 -10.79
C LEU A 288 -26.50 1.45 -10.33
N ASN A 289 -25.23 1.84 -10.18
CA ASN A 289 -24.83 3.18 -9.72
C ASN A 289 -25.28 3.55 -8.30
N GLY A 290 -25.72 2.58 -7.49
CA GLY A 290 -25.96 2.80 -6.07
C GLY A 290 -24.74 3.40 -5.37
N LYS A 291 -24.99 4.25 -4.37
CA LYS A 291 -23.94 4.93 -3.61
C LYS A 291 -24.15 4.74 -2.13
N ILE A 292 -23.09 4.36 -1.42
CA ILE A 292 -23.13 4.20 0.03
C ILE A 292 -21.87 4.83 0.62
N ALA A 293 -22.04 5.78 1.55
CA ALA A 293 -20.94 6.45 2.21
C ALA A 293 -20.99 6.24 3.73
N PHE A 294 -19.82 5.95 4.31
CA PHE A 294 -19.61 5.76 5.74
C PHE A 294 -18.56 6.74 6.25
N ASP A 295 -18.85 7.43 7.35
CA ASP A 295 -17.88 8.23 8.10
C ASP A 295 -17.85 7.77 9.56
N ASN A 296 -16.70 7.25 10.01
CA ASN A 296 -16.42 6.78 11.36
C ASN A 296 -17.40 5.70 11.86
N VAL A 297 -17.67 4.69 11.03
CA VAL A 297 -18.59 3.58 11.33
C VAL A 297 -17.84 2.30 11.67
N THR A 298 -18.36 1.52 12.62
CA THR A 298 -17.87 0.17 12.92
C THR A 298 -18.76 -0.88 12.25
N ILE A 299 -18.16 -1.77 11.48
CA ILE A 299 -18.85 -2.90 10.83
C ILE A 299 -18.31 -4.21 11.39
N THR A 300 -19.20 -5.03 11.93
CA THR A 300 -18.90 -6.40 12.35
C THR A 300 -19.81 -7.39 11.63
N GLY A 301 -19.34 -8.61 11.43
CA GLY A 301 -20.20 -9.63 10.85
C GLY A 301 -19.66 -11.03 10.97
N LYS A 302 -20.59 -11.99 10.93
CA LYS A 302 -20.27 -13.42 10.93
C LYS A 302 -21.19 -14.21 10.01
N SER A 303 -20.63 -15.11 9.21
CA SER A 303 -21.41 -16.03 8.38
C SER A 303 -21.14 -17.48 8.75
N SER A 304 -22.08 -18.35 8.43
CA SER A 304 -21.89 -19.80 8.42
C SER A 304 -20.91 -20.18 7.30
N LYS A 305 -20.03 -21.17 7.56
CA LYS A 305 -18.92 -21.56 6.67
C LYS A 305 -19.31 -21.97 5.24
N ASP A 306 -20.55 -22.39 5.04
CA ASP A 306 -21.05 -22.87 3.75
C ASP A 306 -21.65 -21.75 2.87
N LYS A 307 -21.77 -20.53 3.41
CA LYS A 307 -22.36 -19.39 2.72
C LYS A 307 -21.29 -18.39 2.33
N SER A 308 -21.34 -17.91 1.09
CA SER A 308 -20.45 -16.85 0.59
C SER A 308 -21.14 -15.50 0.75
N HIS A 309 -20.73 -14.73 1.74
CA HIS A 309 -21.17 -13.35 1.97
C HIS A 309 -20.00 -12.40 1.93
N ALA A 310 -20.28 -11.10 1.86
CA ALA A 310 -19.26 -10.06 1.81
C ALA A 310 -19.67 -8.85 2.67
N VAL A 311 -18.69 -8.09 3.17
CA VAL A 311 -18.96 -6.77 3.76
C VAL A 311 -19.48 -5.84 2.68
N PHE A 312 -18.75 -5.73 1.56
CA PHE A 312 -19.15 -4.95 0.40
C PHE A 312 -19.40 -5.88 -0.79
N LEU A 313 -20.67 -6.15 -1.10
CA LEU A 313 -21.10 -6.80 -2.34
C LEU A 313 -21.36 -5.75 -3.42
N MET A 314 -20.45 -5.64 -4.37
CA MET A 314 -20.52 -4.64 -5.43
C MET A 314 -20.91 -5.27 -6.77
N ASP A 315 -21.75 -4.59 -7.51
CA ASP A 315 -22.14 -4.95 -8.88
C ASP A 315 -22.33 -3.68 -9.73
N PHE A 316 -22.86 -3.76 -10.94
CA PHE A 316 -22.82 -2.75 -12.03
C PHE A 316 -22.84 -1.28 -11.57
N GLY A 317 -21.71 -0.56 -11.69
CA GLY A 317 -21.57 0.86 -11.31
C GLY A 317 -21.67 1.19 -9.81
N GLY A 318 -21.84 0.19 -8.95
CA GLY A 318 -21.94 0.36 -7.50
C GLY A 318 -20.70 1.03 -6.91
N SER A 319 -20.93 1.95 -5.97
CA SER A 319 -19.86 2.66 -5.27
C SER A 319 -20.01 2.62 -3.75
N VAL A 320 -18.88 2.54 -3.06
CA VAL A 320 -18.78 2.67 -1.61
C VAL A 320 -17.61 3.57 -1.23
N ASP A 321 -17.88 4.56 -0.39
CA ASP A 321 -16.87 5.40 0.27
C ASP A 321 -16.86 5.11 1.77
N PHE A 322 -15.76 4.56 2.30
CA PHE A 322 -15.62 4.20 3.71
C PHE A 322 -14.44 4.96 4.34
N LYS A 323 -14.72 5.79 5.36
CA LYS A 323 -13.73 6.69 5.96
C LYS A 323 -13.67 6.55 7.48
N GLY A 324 -12.46 6.43 8.03
CA GLY A 324 -12.20 6.54 9.46
C GLY A 324 -12.76 5.41 10.34
N GLY A 325 -13.26 4.32 9.73
CA GLY A 325 -13.98 3.26 10.44
C GLY A 325 -13.17 1.97 10.61
N THR A 326 -13.81 0.98 11.25
CA THR A 326 -13.24 -0.36 11.45
C THR A 326 -14.17 -1.43 10.89
N ILE A 327 -13.60 -2.46 10.26
CA ILE A 327 -14.33 -3.61 9.71
C ILE A 327 -13.67 -4.87 10.24
N ASN A 328 -14.41 -5.69 11.00
CA ASN A 328 -13.92 -6.97 11.51
C ASN A 328 -14.97 -8.06 11.23
N VAL A 329 -14.63 -9.01 10.36
CA VAL A 329 -15.57 -10.06 9.95
C VAL A 329 -14.96 -11.45 9.98
N ILE A 330 -15.82 -12.44 10.24
CA ILE A 330 -15.45 -13.85 10.34
C ILE A 330 -16.27 -14.66 9.34
N ASP A 331 -15.60 -15.51 8.55
CA ASP A 331 -16.19 -16.37 7.53
C ASP A 331 -16.98 -15.58 6.45
N ILE A 332 -16.58 -14.32 6.19
CA ILE A 332 -17.19 -13.39 5.23
C ILE A 332 -16.08 -12.73 4.39
N HIS A 333 -16.28 -12.56 3.08
CA HIS A 333 -15.35 -11.81 2.23
C HIS A 333 -15.30 -10.31 2.61
N GLY A 334 -14.16 -9.65 2.46
CA GLY A 334 -14.09 -8.19 2.65
C GLY A 334 -14.87 -7.47 1.55
N ILE A 335 -14.35 -7.53 0.34
CA ILE A 335 -14.94 -6.94 -0.86
C ILE A 335 -15.20 -8.06 -1.85
N LEU A 336 -16.43 -8.17 -2.34
CA LEU A 336 -16.82 -9.06 -3.41
C LEU A 336 -17.40 -8.22 -4.54
N SER A 337 -16.71 -8.18 -5.67
CA SER A 337 -17.23 -7.60 -6.91
C SER A 337 -17.67 -8.73 -7.82
N GLU A 338 -18.95 -8.73 -8.18
CA GLU A 338 -19.54 -9.68 -9.12
C GLU A 338 -20.06 -8.96 -10.37
N ASN A 339 -20.23 -9.74 -11.44
CA ASN A 339 -20.88 -9.31 -12.67
C ASN A 339 -22.16 -10.13 -12.89
N THR A 340 -23.17 -9.95 -12.02
CA THR A 340 -24.42 -10.73 -12.12
C THR A 340 -25.48 -10.06 -12.99
N VAL A 341 -25.30 -8.79 -13.36
CA VAL A 341 -26.19 -8.07 -14.27
C VAL A 341 -25.87 -8.48 -15.71
N SER A 342 -26.38 -9.64 -16.12
CA SER A 342 -26.27 -10.13 -17.49
C SER A 342 -26.90 -9.12 -18.46
N ILE A 343 -26.07 -8.54 -19.33
CA ILE A 343 -26.45 -7.54 -20.36
C ILE A 343 -27.35 -8.17 -21.44
N VAL A 344 -27.50 -9.50 -21.44
CA VAL A 344 -28.11 -10.23 -22.57
C VAL A 344 -29.61 -10.50 -22.39
N ASN A 345 -30.17 -10.50 -21.18
CA ASN A 345 -31.57 -10.94 -20.96
C ASN A 345 -32.35 -10.24 -19.85
N SER A 346 -31.92 -9.08 -19.33
CA SER A 346 -32.65 -8.39 -18.27
C SER A 346 -32.65 -6.88 -18.48
N ILE A 347 -33.67 -6.42 -19.22
CA ILE A 347 -34.00 -5.01 -19.51
C ILE A 347 -32.90 -4.34 -20.35
N PRO A 348 -33.21 -3.76 -21.53
CA PRO A 348 -32.22 -2.94 -22.23
C PRO A 348 -31.80 -1.80 -21.29
N LEU A 349 -30.59 -1.88 -20.75
CA LEU A 349 -29.97 -0.75 -20.08
C LEU A 349 -29.97 0.39 -21.10
N TYR A 350 -30.49 1.55 -20.69
CA TYR A 350 -30.49 2.78 -21.46
C TYR A 350 -29.18 2.91 -22.25
N GLU A 351 -29.26 3.05 -23.58
CA GLU A 351 -28.14 3.16 -24.53
C GLU A 351 -27.20 4.37 -24.28
N ASN A 352 -27.27 5.03 -23.13
CA ASN A 352 -26.56 6.25 -22.78
C ASN A 352 -25.78 6.16 -21.44
N LEU A 353 -25.40 4.97 -20.97
CA LEU A 353 -24.46 4.86 -19.86
C LEU A 353 -23.03 5.07 -20.38
N SER A 354 -22.38 6.14 -19.93
CA SER A 354 -21.00 6.47 -20.29
C SER A 354 -20.04 5.35 -19.84
N GLU A 355 -18.84 5.26 -20.42
CA GLU A 355 -17.82 4.29 -19.96
C GLU A 355 -17.52 4.40 -18.45
N ARG A 356 -17.73 5.58 -17.86
CA ARG A 356 -17.55 5.83 -16.43
C ARG A 356 -18.68 5.25 -15.57
N ASP A 357 -19.87 5.03 -16.13
CA ASP A 357 -21.04 4.47 -15.44
C ASP A 357 -20.98 2.94 -15.33
N ARG A 358 -19.92 2.30 -15.84
CA ARG A 358 -19.67 0.84 -15.73
C ARG A 358 -18.68 0.48 -14.61
N MET A 359 -17.99 1.47 -14.05
CA MET A 359 -16.90 1.25 -13.11
C MET A 359 -17.44 0.95 -11.71
N THR A 360 -17.00 -0.16 -11.11
CA THR A 360 -17.16 -0.38 -9.66
C THR A 360 -16.08 0.38 -8.93
N GLU A 361 -16.43 1.11 -7.88
CA GLU A 361 -15.43 1.80 -7.06
C GLU A 361 -15.65 1.55 -5.57
N VAL A 362 -14.62 1.09 -4.88
CA VAL A 362 -14.61 1.01 -3.42
C VAL A 362 -13.42 1.80 -2.89
N ASN A 363 -13.71 2.85 -2.13
CA ASN A 363 -12.72 3.73 -1.53
C ASN A 363 -12.66 3.50 -0.02
N LEU A 364 -11.48 3.14 0.51
CA LEU A 364 -11.24 3.00 1.94
C LEU A 364 -10.14 3.98 2.36
N THR A 365 -10.50 4.95 3.19
CA THR A 365 -9.58 5.99 3.68
C THR A 365 -9.43 5.94 5.20
N SER A 366 -8.19 5.94 5.69
CA SER A 366 -7.87 6.01 7.13
C SER A 366 -8.61 4.94 7.95
N SER A 367 -8.68 3.71 7.43
CA SER A 367 -9.54 2.64 7.96
C SER A 367 -8.75 1.36 8.29
N SER A 368 -9.35 0.48 9.09
CA SER A 368 -8.78 -0.84 9.41
C SER A 368 -9.77 -1.95 9.04
N VAL A 369 -9.31 -2.93 8.26
CA VAL A 369 -10.11 -4.06 7.78
C VAL A 369 -9.43 -5.39 8.13
N THR A 370 -10.16 -6.26 8.82
CA THR A 370 -9.74 -7.62 9.17
C THR A 370 -10.77 -8.62 8.67
N VAL A 371 -10.32 -9.56 7.84
CA VAL A 371 -11.13 -10.62 7.23
C VAL A 371 -10.61 -11.99 7.68
N GLU A 372 -11.32 -12.63 8.61
CA GLU A 372 -10.95 -13.94 9.16
C GLU A 372 -11.73 -15.08 8.50
N GLY A 373 -11.10 -16.25 8.41
CA GLY A 373 -11.69 -17.46 7.83
C GLY A 373 -10.98 -17.95 6.57
N GLU A 374 -10.72 -19.25 6.52
CA GLU A 374 -9.90 -19.89 5.48
C GLU A 374 -10.50 -19.81 4.07
N ARG A 375 -11.82 -19.63 3.98
CA ARG A 375 -12.57 -19.51 2.70
C ARG A 375 -13.01 -18.07 2.42
N SER A 376 -12.51 -17.11 3.20
CA SER A 376 -12.93 -15.70 3.18
C SER A 376 -11.83 -14.83 2.60
N TYR A 377 -11.89 -14.55 1.30
CA TYR A 377 -10.94 -13.64 0.65
C TYR A 377 -11.09 -12.18 1.07
N GLY A 378 -9.99 -11.45 1.10
CA GLY A 378 -9.97 -10.01 1.39
C GLY A 378 -10.71 -9.20 0.33
N ILE A 379 -10.14 -9.12 -0.86
CA ILE A 379 -10.73 -8.54 -2.08
C ILE A 379 -10.94 -9.70 -3.06
N TYR A 380 -12.17 -9.86 -3.55
CA TYR A 380 -12.55 -10.92 -4.46
C TYR A 380 -13.22 -10.34 -5.72
N PHE A 381 -12.49 -10.39 -6.84
CA PHE A 381 -13.02 -10.08 -8.16
C PHE A 381 -13.50 -11.38 -8.82
N ARG A 382 -14.80 -11.47 -9.08
CA ARG A 382 -15.42 -12.68 -9.62
C ARG A 382 -16.19 -12.37 -10.90
N GLY A 383 -15.65 -12.85 -12.01
CA GLY A 383 -16.24 -12.66 -13.33
C GLY A 383 -17.38 -13.63 -13.62
N GLU A 384 -17.90 -13.53 -14.84
CA GLU A 384 -18.86 -14.51 -15.34
C GLU A 384 -18.13 -15.81 -15.69
N LYS A 385 -18.60 -16.93 -15.13
CA LYS A 385 -18.10 -18.24 -15.54
C LYS A 385 -18.39 -18.42 -17.03
N PRO A 386 -17.41 -18.75 -17.87
CA PRO A 386 -17.69 -19.12 -19.25
C PRO A 386 -18.66 -20.31 -19.23
N GLY A 387 -19.82 -20.16 -19.87
CA GLY A 387 -20.83 -21.22 -19.91
C GLY A 387 -20.25 -22.49 -20.55
N GLU A 388 -20.71 -23.67 -20.10
CA GLU A 388 -20.26 -24.98 -20.60
C GLU A 388 -20.42 -25.15 -22.13
N GLU A 389 -21.26 -24.34 -22.79
CA GLU A 389 -21.41 -24.33 -24.26
C GLU A 389 -20.27 -23.65 -25.03
N PHE A 390 -19.38 -22.91 -24.37
CA PHE A 390 -18.32 -22.16 -25.05
C PHE A 390 -17.00 -22.92 -25.22
N GLU A 391 -16.85 -24.13 -24.67
CA GLU A 391 -15.64 -24.94 -24.90
C GLU A 391 -15.55 -25.50 -26.34
N ASN A 392 -16.63 -25.43 -27.14
CA ASN A 392 -16.72 -26.11 -28.45
C ASN A 392 -17.00 -25.21 -29.68
N ARG A 393 -16.86 -23.88 -29.60
CA ARG A 393 -16.86 -23.04 -30.81
C ARG A 393 -15.50 -22.46 -31.11
N GLY A 394 -14.81 -23.12 -32.04
CA GLY A 394 -13.68 -22.53 -32.74
C GLY A 394 -14.09 -21.21 -33.40
N LYS A 395 -13.25 -20.19 -33.22
CA LYS A 395 -13.23 -18.92 -33.95
C LYS A 395 -14.63 -18.29 -34.15
N LEU A 396 -15.18 -17.70 -33.09
CA LEU A 396 -16.01 -16.50 -33.26
C LEU A 396 -15.12 -15.30 -33.00
N GLU A 397 -15.14 -14.34 -33.91
CA GLU A 397 -14.40 -13.08 -33.81
C GLU A 397 -14.62 -12.46 -32.43
N GLU A 398 -13.52 -12.18 -31.72
CA GLU A 398 -13.51 -11.44 -30.46
C GLU A 398 -14.17 -10.07 -30.68
N GLU A 399 -15.46 -9.94 -30.38
CA GLU A 399 -15.95 -8.67 -29.87
C GLU A 399 -15.16 -8.41 -28.58
N LYS A 400 -14.08 -7.63 -28.70
CA LYS A 400 -13.29 -7.06 -27.60
C LYS A 400 -14.17 -6.11 -26.79
N THR A 401 -15.14 -6.66 -26.08
CA THR A 401 -15.74 -5.96 -24.95
C THR A 401 -14.65 -5.89 -23.90
N LEU A 402 -14.08 -4.70 -23.70
CA LEU A 402 -13.10 -4.47 -22.66
C LEU A 402 -13.69 -4.94 -21.33
N PRO A 403 -13.03 -5.83 -20.58
CA PRO A 403 -13.53 -6.31 -19.30
C PRO A 403 -13.77 -5.12 -18.37
N ARG A 404 -14.88 -5.19 -17.63
CA ARG A 404 -15.31 -4.15 -16.70
C ARG A 404 -14.19 -3.82 -15.73
N LEU A 405 -13.88 -2.53 -15.59
CA LEU A 405 -12.90 -2.04 -14.64
C LEU A 405 -13.49 -2.03 -13.23
N GLU A 406 -12.88 -2.79 -12.33
CA GLU A 406 -13.19 -2.81 -10.91
C GLU A 406 -12.04 -2.16 -10.17
N ALA A 407 -12.28 -1.01 -9.53
CA ALA A 407 -11.23 -0.26 -8.84
C ALA A 407 -11.44 -0.23 -7.33
N ILE A 408 -10.40 -0.63 -6.62
CA ILE A 408 -10.35 -0.59 -5.16
C ILE A 408 -9.23 0.35 -4.75
N ASN A 409 -9.56 1.42 -4.03
CA ASN A 409 -8.60 2.43 -3.60
C ASN A 409 -8.44 2.38 -2.08
N LEU A 410 -7.24 2.03 -1.60
CA LEU A 410 -6.89 2.01 -0.18
C LEU A 410 -5.91 3.15 0.11
N ARG A 411 -6.33 4.13 0.92
CA ARG A 411 -5.50 5.26 1.36
C ARG A 411 -5.35 5.28 2.86
N GLN A 412 -4.12 5.22 3.37
CA GLN A 412 -3.85 5.20 4.82
C GLN A 412 -4.65 4.08 5.52
N THR A 413 -4.80 2.95 4.84
CA THR A 413 -5.69 1.86 5.26
C THR A 413 -4.88 0.59 5.50
N MET A 414 -5.18 -0.10 6.60
CA MET A 414 -4.68 -1.45 6.87
C MET A 414 -5.74 -2.46 6.45
N PHE A 415 -5.43 -3.32 5.48
CA PHE A 415 -6.32 -4.36 4.99
C PHE A 415 -5.65 -5.72 5.15
N SER A 416 -6.22 -6.58 5.99
CA SER A 416 -5.64 -7.88 6.35
C SER A 416 -6.63 -9.03 6.18
N ALA A 417 -6.21 -10.08 5.47
CA ALA A 417 -6.88 -11.37 5.36
C ALA A 417 -5.96 -12.49 5.91
N PRO A 418 -5.74 -12.55 7.23
CA PRO A 418 -4.68 -13.38 7.83
C PRO A 418 -4.80 -14.87 7.54
N ASP A 419 -6.02 -15.37 7.33
CA ASP A 419 -6.30 -16.79 7.13
C ASP A 419 -6.49 -17.18 5.65
N SER A 420 -6.30 -16.26 4.70
CA SER A 420 -6.66 -16.53 3.30
C SER A 420 -5.87 -15.68 2.31
N VAL A 421 -6.40 -15.52 1.09
CA VAL A 421 -5.84 -14.67 0.05
C VAL A 421 -6.35 -13.23 0.22
N ALA A 422 -5.43 -12.27 0.26
CA ALA A 422 -5.79 -10.85 0.35
C ALA A 422 -6.48 -10.34 -0.93
N LEU A 423 -6.04 -10.81 -2.10
CA LEU A 423 -6.61 -10.47 -3.40
C LEU A 423 -6.82 -11.73 -4.26
N TYR A 424 -8.07 -12.14 -4.46
CA TYR A 424 -8.43 -13.24 -5.36
C TYR A 424 -9.16 -12.70 -6.59
N SER A 425 -8.73 -13.14 -7.77
CA SER A 425 -9.34 -12.75 -9.04
C SER A 425 -9.52 -13.97 -9.94
N THR A 426 -10.70 -14.13 -10.52
CA THR A 426 -11.01 -15.32 -11.34
C THR A 426 -12.02 -15.01 -12.45
N ASP A 427 -12.07 -15.88 -13.45
CA ASP A 427 -13.06 -15.89 -14.54
C ASP A 427 -13.02 -14.59 -15.40
N SER A 428 -11.86 -14.26 -15.99
CA SER A 428 -11.67 -13.16 -16.97
C SER A 428 -12.02 -11.73 -16.50
N THR A 429 -11.86 -11.44 -15.21
CA THR A 429 -12.06 -10.09 -14.64
C THR A 429 -10.93 -9.11 -14.96
N TYR A 430 -11.20 -7.80 -14.79
CA TYR A 430 -10.17 -6.76 -14.82
C TYR A 430 -10.20 -5.88 -13.56
N GLY A 431 -9.41 -6.27 -12.57
CA GLY A 431 -9.32 -5.61 -11.27
C GLY A 431 -8.09 -4.71 -11.15
N VAL A 432 -8.28 -3.51 -10.59
CA VAL A 432 -7.20 -2.57 -10.26
C VAL A 432 -7.28 -2.21 -8.77
N VAL A 433 -6.17 -2.45 -8.05
CA VAL A 433 -6.05 -2.13 -6.62
C VAL A 433 -4.99 -1.05 -6.44
N ASN A 434 -5.40 0.11 -5.94
CA ASN A 434 -4.53 1.24 -5.67
C ASN A 434 -4.25 1.36 -4.17
N LEU A 435 -2.98 1.38 -3.79
CA LEU A 435 -2.50 1.49 -2.42
C LEU A 435 -1.69 2.78 -2.26
N MET A 436 -2.09 3.65 -1.33
CA MET A 436 -1.33 4.86 -0.98
C MET A 436 -1.17 4.98 0.53
N GLN A 437 0.07 4.87 1.02
CA GLN A 437 0.36 4.81 2.47
C GLN A 437 -0.42 3.70 3.18
N SER A 438 -0.63 2.57 2.51
CA SER A 438 -1.53 1.50 2.96
C SER A 438 -0.80 0.17 3.10
N THR A 439 -1.43 -0.78 3.79
CA THR A 439 -0.96 -2.16 3.89
C THR A 439 -2.02 -3.11 3.35
N LEU A 440 -1.63 -4.00 2.44
CA LEU A 440 -2.45 -5.12 1.97
C LEU A 440 -1.73 -6.42 2.33
N SER A 441 -2.30 -7.20 3.24
CA SER A 441 -1.68 -8.42 3.78
C SER A 441 -2.64 -9.60 3.73
N GLY A 442 -2.13 -10.77 3.41
CA GLY A 442 -2.83 -12.04 3.61
C GLY A 442 -1.87 -13.17 3.92
N ARG A 443 -2.41 -14.38 4.12
CA ARG A 443 -1.57 -15.60 4.09
C ARG A 443 -0.90 -15.71 2.72
N SER A 444 -1.70 -15.52 1.67
CA SER A 444 -1.24 -15.23 0.32
C SER A 444 -1.68 -13.81 -0.04
N LEU A 445 -0.81 -13.09 -0.75
CA LEU A 445 -1.10 -11.75 -1.22
C LEU A 445 -2.11 -11.78 -2.37
N LEU A 446 -1.84 -12.58 -3.41
CA LEU A 446 -2.58 -12.54 -4.67
C LEU A 446 -2.76 -13.95 -5.26
N ARG A 447 -3.98 -14.24 -5.71
CA ARG A 447 -4.29 -15.42 -6.53
C ARG A 447 -5.08 -14.98 -7.77
N ALA A 448 -4.58 -15.29 -8.97
CA ALA A 448 -5.24 -14.97 -10.23
C ALA A 448 -5.37 -16.22 -11.10
N GLU A 449 -6.59 -16.56 -11.49
CA GLU A 449 -6.92 -17.81 -12.19
C GLU A 449 -7.92 -17.57 -13.33
N ARG A 450 -7.98 -18.50 -14.28
CA ARG A 450 -9.01 -18.57 -15.34
C ARG A 450 -9.14 -17.28 -16.17
N GLY A 451 -8.00 -16.72 -16.58
CA GLY A 451 -7.97 -15.55 -17.46
C GLY A 451 -8.07 -14.20 -16.75
N ALA A 452 -8.00 -14.17 -15.42
CA ALA A 452 -8.09 -12.94 -14.66
C ALA A 452 -6.95 -11.95 -14.96
N LEU A 453 -7.26 -10.66 -15.01
CA LEU A 453 -6.32 -9.56 -15.19
C LEU A 453 -6.33 -8.68 -13.93
N VAL A 454 -5.21 -8.59 -13.23
CA VAL A 454 -5.09 -7.84 -11.99
C VAL A 454 -3.91 -6.88 -12.05
N LYS A 455 -4.12 -5.62 -11.67
CA LYS A 455 -3.05 -4.64 -11.50
C LYS A 455 -3.06 -4.08 -10.09
N VAL A 456 -1.90 -4.09 -9.45
CA VAL A 456 -1.71 -3.46 -8.13
C VAL A 456 -0.76 -2.29 -8.26
N LEU A 457 -1.23 -1.09 -7.93
CA LEU A 457 -0.46 0.15 -7.95
C LEU A 457 -0.20 0.57 -6.50
N ALA A 458 1.05 0.54 -6.06
CA ALA A 458 1.42 0.84 -4.68
C ALA A 458 2.37 2.04 -4.60
N SER A 459 2.04 2.99 -3.72
CA SER A 459 2.87 4.16 -3.42
C SER A 459 3.06 4.28 -1.90
N ALA A 460 4.30 4.32 -1.44
CA ALA A 460 4.64 4.34 -0.01
C ALA A 460 3.86 3.29 0.81
N SER A 461 3.67 2.09 0.26
CA SER A 461 2.75 1.07 0.77
C SER A 461 3.45 -0.27 1.00
N THR A 462 2.84 -1.13 1.83
CA THR A 462 3.36 -2.47 2.13
C THR A 462 2.41 -3.55 1.59
N LEU A 463 2.95 -4.53 0.89
CA LEU A 463 2.22 -5.72 0.45
C LEU A 463 2.83 -6.94 1.11
N GLU A 464 2.01 -7.85 1.64
CA GLU A 464 2.52 -9.02 2.35
C GLU A 464 1.83 -10.32 1.93
N GLY A 465 2.63 -11.34 1.58
CA GLY A 465 2.17 -12.68 1.23
C GLY A 465 2.77 -13.19 -0.09
N SER A 466 2.56 -14.48 -0.34
CA SER A 466 2.95 -15.18 -1.58
C SER A 466 1.94 -14.95 -2.71
N THR A 467 2.32 -15.20 -3.97
CA THR A 467 1.44 -15.01 -5.13
C THR A 467 1.29 -16.27 -5.97
N HIS A 468 0.11 -16.46 -6.57
CA HIS A 468 -0.15 -17.51 -7.55
C HIS A 468 -0.88 -16.93 -8.76
N VAL A 469 -0.36 -17.19 -9.96
CA VAL A 469 -0.95 -16.74 -11.23
C VAL A 469 -0.85 -17.92 -12.18
N ASP A 470 -1.99 -18.34 -12.73
CA ASP A 470 -2.00 -19.41 -13.74
C ASP A 470 -1.54 -18.92 -15.12
N ASP A 471 -1.29 -19.86 -16.04
CA ASP A 471 -0.74 -19.53 -17.37
C ASP A 471 -1.67 -18.69 -18.25
N ARG A 472 -2.96 -18.55 -17.91
CA ARG A 472 -3.95 -17.76 -18.66
C ARG A 472 -4.20 -16.39 -18.05
N SER A 473 -3.77 -16.17 -16.82
CA SER A 473 -4.05 -14.96 -16.04
C SER A 473 -2.85 -14.03 -16.04
N THR A 474 -3.09 -12.75 -15.75
CA THR A 474 -2.03 -11.73 -15.66
C THR A 474 -2.15 -10.99 -14.34
N ALA A 475 -1.06 -10.94 -13.58
CA ALA A 475 -0.95 -10.07 -12.41
C ALA A 475 0.28 -9.16 -12.54
N GLU A 476 0.05 -7.85 -12.48
CA GLU A 476 1.08 -6.82 -12.57
C GLU A 476 1.21 -6.06 -11.25
N LEU A 477 2.42 -5.96 -10.73
CA LEU A 477 2.73 -5.20 -9.51
C LEU A 477 3.60 -3.98 -9.84
N TYR A 478 3.11 -2.80 -9.52
CA TYR A 478 3.83 -1.53 -9.66
C TYR A 478 4.09 -0.95 -8.27
N LEU A 479 5.34 -0.98 -7.83
CA LEU A 479 5.78 -0.51 -6.51
C LEU A 479 6.57 0.79 -6.68
N GLY A 480 6.05 1.88 -6.12
CA GLY A 480 6.64 3.22 -6.17
C GLY A 480 6.82 3.83 -4.78
N ALA A 481 7.68 4.85 -4.71
CA ALA A 481 7.89 5.70 -3.53
C ALA A 481 8.18 4.91 -2.25
N GLY A 482 9.18 4.04 -2.28
CA GLY A 482 9.61 3.22 -1.14
C GLY A 482 8.67 2.07 -0.80
N SER A 483 7.75 1.70 -1.70
CA SER A 483 6.83 0.59 -1.45
C SER A 483 7.59 -0.73 -1.31
N THR A 484 7.10 -1.59 -0.44
CA THR A 484 7.76 -2.87 -0.12
C THR A 484 6.79 -4.03 -0.30
N TRP A 485 7.21 -5.04 -1.06
CA TRP A 485 6.56 -6.35 -1.07
C TRP A 485 7.34 -7.34 -0.21
N ILE A 486 6.71 -7.84 0.85
CA ILE A 486 7.24 -8.84 1.76
C ILE A 486 6.73 -10.22 1.35
N LEU A 487 7.61 -11.04 0.79
CA LEU A 487 7.30 -12.41 0.38
C LEU A 487 7.38 -13.34 1.60
N LYS A 488 6.23 -13.91 1.97
CA LYS A 488 6.08 -14.85 3.11
C LYS A 488 6.05 -16.30 2.62
N GLN A 489 6.72 -17.18 3.35
CA GLN A 489 6.65 -18.64 3.14
C GLN A 489 5.20 -19.15 3.31
N LYS A 490 4.80 -20.11 2.47
CA LYS A 490 3.50 -20.79 2.65
C LYS A 490 3.58 -21.74 3.84
N GLN A 491 2.51 -21.83 4.62
CA GLN A 491 2.42 -22.79 5.74
C GLN A 491 1.91 -24.15 5.23
N GLU A 492 2.42 -25.26 5.78
CA GLU A 492 2.19 -26.65 5.32
C GLU A 492 0.72 -27.11 5.17
N ARG A 493 -0.29 -26.36 5.64
CA ARG A 493 -1.71 -26.77 5.57
C ARG A 493 -2.31 -26.78 4.16
N ASP A 494 -1.59 -26.30 3.14
CA ASP A 494 -2.07 -26.18 1.76
C ASP A 494 -1.95 -27.48 0.92
N SER A 495 -1.83 -28.65 1.56
CA SER A 495 -1.45 -29.95 0.98
C SER A 495 -2.53 -30.65 0.13
N ARG A 496 -3.12 -29.96 -0.86
CA ARG A 496 -3.93 -30.59 -1.92
C ARG A 496 -3.40 -30.35 -3.34
N GLU A 497 -2.40 -29.49 -3.52
CA GLU A 497 -1.68 -29.34 -4.80
C GLU A 497 -0.16 -29.43 -4.58
N SER A 498 0.52 -30.08 -5.52
CA SER A 498 1.81 -30.76 -5.38
C SER A 498 3.06 -29.86 -5.47
N ALA A 499 4.16 -30.36 -4.88
CA ALA A 499 5.58 -30.15 -5.21
C ALA A 499 6.23 -28.74 -5.19
N ARG A 500 5.49 -27.63 -5.05
CA ARG A 500 6.04 -26.25 -5.14
C ARG A 500 5.54 -25.31 -4.05
N ILE A 501 5.68 -25.73 -2.79
CA ILE A 501 5.14 -25.00 -1.63
C ILE A 501 5.73 -23.58 -1.52
N ASN A 502 7.00 -23.38 -1.89
CA ASN A 502 7.69 -22.09 -1.72
C ASN A 502 7.84 -21.26 -3.00
N ASP A 503 7.10 -21.60 -4.05
CA ASP A 503 7.11 -20.84 -5.30
C ASP A 503 6.00 -19.78 -5.30
N SER A 504 6.37 -18.58 -5.75
CA SER A 504 5.45 -17.48 -6.03
C SER A 504 5.54 -17.06 -7.49
N PHE A 505 4.40 -16.78 -8.12
CA PHE A 505 4.30 -16.44 -9.54
C PHE A 505 3.66 -15.07 -9.71
N VAL A 506 4.20 -14.24 -10.60
CA VAL A 506 3.64 -12.94 -11.00
C VAL A 506 4.00 -12.67 -12.45
N SER A 507 3.17 -11.94 -13.18
CA SER A 507 3.38 -11.71 -14.62
C SER A 507 4.29 -10.52 -14.89
N PHE A 508 4.25 -9.49 -14.04
CA PHE A 508 5.05 -8.28 -14.22
C PHE A 508 5.36 -7.61 -12.89
N VAL A 509 6.57 -7.05 -12.78
CA VAL A 509 7.00 -6.23 -11.65
C VAL A 509 7.68 -4.95 -12.13
N SER A 510 7.29 -3.82 -11.55
CA SER A 510 8.04 -2.57 -11.65
C SER A 510 8.37 -2.02 -10.27
N LEU A 511 9.65 -1.74 -10.03
CA LEU A 511 10.18 -1.13 -8.81
C LEU A 511 10.71 0.28 -9.13
N ILE A 512 10.19 1.30 -8.45
CA ILE A 512 10.49 2.71 -8.70
C ILE A 512 10.71 3.45 -7.37
N ASN A 513 11.64 4.41 -7.31
CA ASN A 513 11.89 5.29 -6.16
C ASN A 513 12.15 4.52 -4.85
N ASP A 514 13.27 3.82 -4.74
CA ASP A 514 13.69 3.04 -3.56
C ASP A 514 12.72 1.92 -3.15
N SER A 515 11.92 1.40 -4.09
CA SER A 515 10.97 0.31 -3.82
C SER A 515 11.66 -1.06 -3.77
N SER A 516 11.07 -2.01 -3.03
CA SER A 516 11.77 -3.26 -2.71
C SER A 516 10.91 -4.52 -2.67
N ILE A 517 11.57 -5.66 -2.95
CA ILE A 517 11.05 -7.01 -2.69
C ILE A 517 11.90 -7.63 -1.57
N LYS A 518 11.25 -8.14 -0.53
CA LYS A 518 11.91 -8.69 0.66
C LYS A 518 11.46 -10.11 0.93
N PHE A 519 12.39 -11.06 0.83
CA PHE A 519 12.14 -12.44 1.20
C PHE A 519 12.20 -12.58 2.73
N HIS A 520 11.05 -12.95 3.31
CA HIS A 520 10.90 -13.01 4.76
C HIS A 520 11.12 -14.41 5.30
N LYS A 521 11.95 -14.51 6.35
CA LYS A 521 12.11 -15.71 7.17
C LYS A 521 11.11 -15.68 8.33
N LEU A 522 10.28 -16.71 8.45
CA LEU A 522 9.45 -16.92 9.65
C LEU A 522 10.37 -17.12 10.87
N LYS A 523 10.20 -16.27 11.90
CA LYS A 523 11.02 -16.30 13.12
C LYS A 523 10.98 -17.65 13.85
N SER A 524 9.90 -18.41 13.70
CA SER A 524 9.62 -19.64 14.44
C SER A 524 10.17 -20.91 13.79
N ALA A 525 10.71 -20.84 12.57
CA ALA A 525 11.13 -22.02 11.81
C ALA A 525 12.56 -22.47 12.19
N PRO A 526 12.76 -23.74 12.60
CA PRO A 526 14.09 -24.27 12.97
C PRO A 526 15.03 -24.34 11.76
N THR A 527 14.48 -24.60 10.57
CA THR A 527 15.16 -24.56 9.28
C THR A 527 14.42 -23.59 8.36
N TYR A 528 15.14 -22.92 7.45
CA TYR A 528 14.52 -22.01 6.49
C TYR A 528 14.41 -22.70 5.13
N ASP A 529 13.18 -22.87 4.67
CA ASP A 529 12.93 -23.34 3.31
C ASP A 529 13.00 -22.17 2.34
N TYR A 530 13.95 -22.25 1.43
CA TYR A 530 14.17 -21.18 0.45
C TYR A 530 13.00 -21.04 -0.51
N GLN A 531 12.73 -19.80 -0.90
CA GLN A 531 11.62 -19.44 -1.76
C GLN A 531 12.09 -19.07 -3.16
N THR A 532 11.26 -19.36 -4.15
CA THR A 532 11.52 -18.97 -5.54
C THR A 532 10.43 -18.02 -6.02
N LEU A 533 10.82 -16.85 -6.52
CA LEU A 533 9.93 -15.91 -7.18
C LEU A 533 10.08 -16.02 -8.70
N HIS A 534 8.98 -16.35 -9.37
CA HIS A 534 8.87 -16.44 -10.81
C HIS A 534 8.18 -15.17 -11.35
N ILE A 535 8.84 -14.46 -12.27
CA ILE A 535 8.33 -13.21 -12.87
C ILE A 535 8.23 -13.37 -14.38
N GLY A 536 7.06 -13.17 -14.96
CA GLY A 536 6.85 -13.18 -16.41
C GLY A 536 6.42 -14.53 -16.99
N ASN A 537 6.06 -14.49 -18.27
CA ASN A 537 5.59 -15.64 -19.05
C ASN A 537 6.44 -15.92 -20.30
N GLY A 538 7.58 -15.24 -20.46
CA GLY A 538 8.55 -15.45 -21.54
C GLY A 538 8.56 -14.41 -22.65
N THR A 539 7.71 -13.37 -22.62
CA THR A 539 7.64 -12.37 -23.70
C THR A 539 7.73 -10.92 -23.19
N GLY A 540 8.51 -10.10 -23.90
CA GLY A 540 8.67 -8.67 -23.63
C GLY A 540 9.36 -8.37 -22.30
N THR A 541 9.37 -7.09 -21.91
CA THR A 541 9.95 -6.65 -20.63
C THR A 541 8.99 -6.91 -19.47
N VAL A 542 9.35 -7.85 -18.61
CA VAL A 542 8.53 -8.33 -17.48
C VAL A 542 8.99 -7.80 -16.12
N TYR A 543 10.23 -7.29 -16.06
CA TYR A 543 10.80 -6.69 -14.86
C TYR A 543 11.42 -5.33 -15.19
N LYS A 544 11.01 -4.29 -14.46
CA LYS A 544 11.51 -2.93 -14.64
C LYS A 544 11.99 -2.34 -13.32
N ALA A 545 13.20 -1.81 -13.31
CA ALA A 545 13.80 -1.10 -12.19
C ALA A 545 14.12 0.35 -12.59
N HIS A 546 13.75 1.31 -11.75
CA HIS A 546 14.04 2.73 -11.95
C HIS A 546 14.26 3.42 -10.60
N ASP A 547 15.13 4.44 -10.55
CA ASP A 547 15.33 5.29 -9.38
C ASP A 547 15.50 4.53 -8.05
N GLY A 548 16.42 3.56 -7.99
CA GLY A 548 16.71 2.77 -6.78
C GLY A 548 15.76 1.59 -6.59
N ALA A 549 16.05 0.43 -7.16
CA ALA A 549 15.28 -0.79 -6.93
C ALA A 549 16.07 -1.74 -6.03
N HIS A 550 15.39 -2.40 -5.07
CA HIS A 550 16.05 -3.31 -4.13
C HIS A 550 15.41 -4.69 -4.09
N ILE A 551 16.23 -5.74 -4.03
CA ILE A 551 15.78 -7.11 -3.72
C ILE A 551 16.60 -7.64 -2.54
N TYR A 552 15.93 -8.19 -1.53
CA TYR A 552 16.56 -8.80 -0.36
C TYR A 552 16.36 -10.31 -0.38
N LEU A 553 17.45 -11.07 -0.48
CA LEU A 553 17.48 -12.53 -0.58
C LEU A 553 18.16 -13.14 0.64
N ASN A 554 17.71 -14.33 1.05
CA ASN A 554 18.37 -15.13 2.07
C ASN A 554 19.21 -16.22 1.41
N THR A 555 20.45 -16.37 1.84
CA THR A 555 21.38 -17.33 1.27
C THR A 555 22.19 -18.01 2.36
N TYR A 556 22.27 -19.34 2.30
CA TYR A 556 23.26 -20.11 3.06
C TYR A 556 24.54 -20.21 2.23
N LEU A 557 25.58 -19.53 2.70
CA LEU A 557 26.82 -19.32 1.95
C LEU A 557 27.76 -20.51 2.13
N ASN A 558 27.55 -21.54 1.31
CA ASN A 558 28.36 -22.75 1.19
C ASN A 558 29.19 -22.79 -0.12
N GLU A 559 29.79 -23.94 -0.45
CA GLU A 559 30.55 -24.14 -1.69
C GLU A 559 29.77 -23.88 -2.99
N GLY A 560 28.43 -23.84 -2.95
CA GLY A 560 27.62 -23.70 -4.16
C GLY A 560 27.84 -24.86 -5.14
N GLY A 561 28.06 -24.54 -6.42
CA GLY A 561 28.27 -25.54 -7.46
C GLY A 561 26.96 -26.13 -7.94
N ASP A 562 26.76 -27.44 -7.83
CA ASP A 562 25.52 -28.09 -8.31
C ASP A 562 24.25 -27.51 -7.68
N LEU A 563 23.18 -27.38 -8.47
CA LEU A 563 21.92 -26.72 -8.06
C LEU A 563 21.28 -27.33 -6.80
N ASN A 564 21.47 -28.64 -6.56
CA ASN A 564 20.94 -29.36 -5.40
C ASN A 564 21.71 -29.09 -4.10
N LYS A 565 22.95 -28.58 -4.19
CA LYS A 565 23.76 -28.16 -3.04
C LYS A 565 23.51 -26.71 -2.66
N GLN A 566 23.05 -25.90 -3.61
CA GLN A 566 22.77 -24.49 -3.39
C GLN A 566 21.50 -24.30 -2.52
N LYS A 567 21.63 -23.47 -1.49
CA LYS A 567 20.58 -23.17 -0.52
C LYS A 567 20.35 -21.66 -0.46
N THR A 568 19.46 -21.16 -1.32
CA THR A 568 19.23 -19.72 -1.49
C THR A 568 17.83 -19.41 -1.97
N ASP A 569 17.32 -18.24 -1.58
CA ASP A 569 16.18 -17.63 -2.24
C ASP A 569 16.56 -17.29 -3.67
N ARG A 570 15.62 -17.43 -4.61
CA ARG A 570 15.86 -17.25 -6.04
C ARG A 570 14.82 -16.37 -6.69
N VAL A 571 15.25 -15.63 -7.71
CA VAL A 571 14.36 -14.89 -8.62
C VAL A 571 14.59 -15.40 -10.05
N LEU A 572 13.54 -15.96 -10.66
CA LEU A 572 13.57 -16.49 -12.02
C LEU A 572 12.68 -15.61 -12.91
N ILE A 573 13.29 -14.95 -13.88
CA ILE A 573 12.62 -13.97 -14.75
C ILE A 573 12.47 -14.57 -16.15
N TYR A 574 11.22 -14.72 -16.58
CA TYR A 574 10.81 -15.22 -17.88
C TYR A 574 10.42 -14.05 -18.79
N GLY A 575 11.43 -13.46 -19.43
CA GLY A 575 11.28 -12.26 -20.27
C GLY A 575 12.48 -11.33 -20.11
N ASP A 576 12.36 -10.12 -20.64
CA ASP A 576 13.41 -9.11 -20.60
C ASP A 576 13.39 -8.31 -19.29
N VAL A 577 14.57 -7.89 -18.85
CA VAL A 577 14.84 -7.01 -17.71
C VAL A 577 15.25 -5.64 -18.21
N SER A 578 14.78 -4.58 -17.55
CA SER A 578 15.20 -3.21 -17.84
C SER A 578 15.56 -2.45 -16.57
N GLY A 579 16.67 -1.71 -16.60
CA GLY A 579 17.19 -0.95 -15.47
C GLY A 579 18.12 -1.76 -14.56
N THR A 580 18.42 -1.20 -13.40
CA THR A 580 19.39 -1.73 -12.44
C THR A 580 18.75 -1.92 -11.08
N THR A 581 19.03 -3.06 -10.45
CA THR A 581 18.55 -3.42 -9.12
C THR A 581 19.71 -3.72 -8.18
N THR A 582 19.68 -3.12 -6.99
CA THR A 582 20.58 -3.45 -5.90
C THR A 582 20.10 -4.69 -5.16
N VAL A 583 20.95 -5.71 -5.12
CA VAL A 583 20.71 -6.99 -4.46
C VAL A 583 21.36 -6.98 -3.08
N HIS A 584 20.54 -7.23 -2.07
CA HIS A 584 20.93 -7.38 -0.68
C HIS A 584 20.90 -8.87 -0.33
N VAL A 585 22.06 -9.43 0.02
CA VAL A 585 22.16 -10.84 0.41
C VAL A 585 22.31 -10.93 1.92
N ARG A 586 21.33 -11.55 2.58
CA ARG A 586 21.42 -11.89 4.00
C ARG A 586 21.98 -13.29 4.16
N SER A 587 23.19 -13.38 4.72
CA SER A 587 23.79 -14.65 5.12
C SER A 587 22.97 -15.31 6.22
N MET A 588 22.56 -16.55 5.99
CA MET A 588 21.85 -17.35 6.97
C MET A 588 22.80 -17.86 8.07
N PRO A 589 22.35 -18.01 9.33
CA PRO A 589 23.15 -18.60 10.39
C PRO A 589 23.76 -19.94 9.98
N GLU A 590 24.93 -20.28 10.54
CA GLU A 590 25.69 -21.51 10.25
C GLU A 590 26.28 -21.61 8.84
N SER A 591 26.18 -20.56 8.02
CA SER A 591 26.88 -20.51 6.72
C SER A 591 28.38 -20.75 6.93
N PRO A 592 29.01 -21.73 6.26
CA PRO A 592 30.40 -22.08 6.51
C PRO A 592 31.40 -21.11 5.86
N GLY A 593 30.98 -20.30 4.88
CA GLY A 593 31.90 -19.43 4.15
C GLY A 593 32.91 -20.20 3.29
N GLU A 594 32.46 -21.35 2.79
CA GLU A 594 33.26 -22.24 1.95
C GLU A 594 33.65 -21.59 0.61
N PRO A 595 34.79 -22.01 0.01
CA PRO A 595 35.18 -21.57 -1.32
C PRO A 595 34.13 -22.00 -2.36
N THR A 596 33.59 -21.05 -3.11
CA THR A 596 32.62 -21.34 -4.18
C THR A 596 33.28 -21.80 -5.48
N GLY A 597 34.36 -22.58 -5.42
CA GLY A 597 35.19 -22.96 -6.56
C GLY A 597 36.16 -21.86 -7.03
N SER A 598 37.07 -22.20 -7.96
CA SER A 598 38.17 -21.36 -8.44
C SER A 598 38.01 -20.92 -9.90
N GLY A 599 36.79 -20.48 -10.26
CA GLY A 599 36.44 -20.00 -11.61
C GLY A 599 35.78 -21.06 -12.49
N GLY A 600 34.69 -20.65 -13.15
CA GLY A 600 33.91 -21.48 -14.07
C GLY A 600 32.42 -21.13 -14.00
N ASN A 601 31.74 -21.05 -15.14
CA ASN A 601 30.32 -20.70 -15.25
C ASN A 601 29.34 -21.75 -14.65
N ASN A 602 29.86 -22.78 -13.96
CA ASN A 602 29.12 -23.82 -13.23
C ASN A 602 29.39 -23.82 -11.72
N GLN A 603 30.18 -22.87 -11.22
CA GLN A 603 30.48 -22.69 -9.80
C GLN A 603 29.55 -21.64 -9.16
N GLY A 604 29.65 -21.42 -7.85
CA GLY A 604 28.87 -20.38 -7.17
C GLY A 604 27.44 -20.74 -6.78
N ILE A 605 26.72 -19.74 -6.29
CA ILE A 605 25.32 -19.84 -5.88
C ILE A 605 24.48 -18.95 -6.81
N SER A 606 23.58 -19.54 -7.60
CA SER A 606 22.69 -18.82 -8.52
C SER A 606 21.56 -18.15 -7.75
N LEU A 607 21.52 -16.81 -7.82
CA LEU A 607 20.51 -15.97 -7.14
C LEU A 607 19.40 -15.55 -8.09
N ILE A 608 19.78 -15.09 -9.28
CA ILE A 608 18.83 -14.51 -10.25
C ILE A 608 19.14 -15.07 -11.63
N GLN A 609 18.11 -15.54 -12.34
CA GLN A 609 18.23 -15.96 -13.73
C GLN A 609 17.23 -15.22 -14.61
N VAL A 610 17.65 -14.88 -15.84
CA VAL A 610 16.82 -14.18 -16.83
C VAL A 610 16.85 -14.97 -18.13
N SER A 611 15.68 -15.38 -18.62
CA SER A 611 15.59 -16.10 -19.89
C SER A 611 15.64 -15.18 -21.11
N GLY A 612 15.26 -13.91 -20.97
CA GLY A 612 15.30 -12.91 -22.02
C GLY A 612 16.55 -12.03 -21.95
N LYS A 613 16.42 -10.80 -22.45
CA LYS A 613 17.50 -9.80 -22.46
C LYS A 613 17.71 -9.21 -21.06
N ALA A 614 18.97 -9.06 -20.69
CA ALA A 614 19.44 -8.34 -19.51
C ALA A 614 20.86 -7.83 -19.79
N GLU A 615 21.33 -6.92 -18.96
CA GLU A 615 22.69 -6.38 -18.99
C GLU A 615 23.52 -6.98 -17.85
N LYS A 616 24.85 -6.96 -18.00
CA LYS A 616 25.78 -7.46 -16.96
C LYS A 616 25.59 -6.79 -15.59
N ASP A 617 25.13 -5.55 -15.60
CA ASP A 617 24.93 -4.68 -14.44
C ASP A 617 23.44 -4.48 -14.10
N SER A 618 22.53 -5.26 -14.69
CA SER A 618 21.10 -5.26 -14.32
C SER A 618 20.87 -5.59 -12.84
N PHE A 619 21.76 -6.38 -12.23
CA PHE A 619 21.75 -6.70 -10.81
C PHE A 619 23.13 -6.48 -10.21
N GLN A 620 23.20 -5.72 -9.11
CA GLN A 620 24.46 -5.36 -8.46
C GLN A 620 24.35 -5.57 -6.95
N LEU A 621 25.38 -6.10 -6.30
CA LEU A 621 25.37 -6.23 -4.84
C LEU A 621 25.46 -4.87 -4.16
N ASP A 622 24.72 -4.72 -3.07
CA ASP A 622 24.93 -3.60 -2.15
C ASP A 622 26.38 -3.58 -1.63
N GLY A 623 27.04 -2.43 -1.76
CA GLY A 623 28.47 -2.28 -1.39
C GLY A 623 29.47 -3.07 -2.26
N GLY A 624 29.01 -3.80 -3.29
CA GLY A 624 29.84 -4.56 -4.23
C GLY A 624 30.29 -5.94 -3.74
N TYR A 625 30.16 -6.26 -2.46
CA TYR A 625 30.45 -7.58 -1.91
C TYR A 625 29.61 -7.90 -0.66
N VAL A 626 29.46 -9.18 -0.35
CA VAL A 626 28.90 -9.69 0.90
C VAL A 626 29.93 -10.56 1.62
N THR A 627 29.87 -10.60 2.95
CA THR A 627 30.69 -11.50 3.77
C THR A 627 29.80 -12.41 4.61
N VAL A 628 30.32 -13.61 4.91
CA VAL A 628 29.72 -14.49 5.91
C VAL A 628 30.21 -14.06 7.27
N GLY A 629 29.35 -13.57 8.17
CA GLY A 629 29.66 -13.34 9.59
C GLY A 629 31.15 -13.08 9.92
N HIS A 630 31.76 -13.94 10.73
CA HIS A 630 33.17 -13.86 11.16
C HIS A 630 34.22 -14.22 10.07
N SER A 631 33.81 -14.34 8.80
CA SER A 631 34.70 -14.65 7.68
C SER A 631 35.23 -13.36 7.05
N PRO A 632 36.56 -13.25 6.84
CA PRO A 632 37.14 -12.12 6.16
C PRO A 632 36.91 -12.11 4.65
N TYR A 633 36.35 -13.18 4.08
CA TYR A 633 36.31 -13.39 2.63
C TYR A 633 35.13 -12.70 1.95
N GLN A 634 35.42 -12.07 0.82
CA GLN A 634 34.44 -11.38 0.00
C GLN A 634 33.77 -12.33 -0.99
N TYR A 635 32.45 -12.22 -1.08
CA TYR A 635 31.62 -12.78 -2.14
C TYR A 635 31.09 -11.65 -3.02
N THR A 636 31.22 -11.80 -4.34
CA THR A 636 30.77 -10.84 -5.34
C THR A 636 29.76 -11.48 -6.28
N LEU A 637 28.93 -10.66 -6.92
CA LEU A 637 27.94 -11.12 -7.88
C LEU A 637 28.51 -11.03 -9.29
N TYR A 638 28.66 -12.18 -9.93
CA TYR A 638 29.12 -12.31 -11.30
C TYR A 638 27.94 -12.62 -12.23
N ALA A 639 27.92 -11.95 -13.38
CA ALA A 639 26.90 -12.17 -14.41
C ALA A 639 27.47 -13.06 -15.52
N TYR A 640 26.92 -14.25 -15.72
CA TYR A 640 27.21 -15.10 -16.87
C TYR A 640 26.05 -15.03 -17.85
N GLY A 641 26.31 -14.92 -19.15
CA GLY A 641 25.23 -14.71 -20.11
C GLY A 641 25.70 -14.55 -21.55
N PRO A 642 24.77 -14.40 -22.51
CA PRO A 642 25.06 -14.32 -23.94
C PRO A 642 26.12 -13.27 -24.29
N GLU A 643 26.09 -12.12 -23.62
CA GLU A 643 26.97 -10.97 -23.86
C GLU A 643 27.96 -10.73 -22.71
N SER A 644 28.14 -11.70 -21.81
CA SER A 644 29.05 -11.56 -20.66
C SER A 644 30.53 -11.72 -21.04
N ASP A 645 31.41 -10.91 -20.43
CA ASP A 645 32.88 -11.07 -20.56
C ASP A 645 33.38 -12.32 -19.84
N LEU A 646 32.59 -12.86 -18.90
CA LEU A 646 32.87 -14.10 -18.16
C LEU A 646 32.39 -15.35 -18.91
N GLY A 647 31.78 -15.17 -20.09
CA GLY A 647 31.23 -16.21 -20.92
C GLY A 647 29.76 -16.54 -20.62
N LYS A 648 29.23 -17.47 -21.41
CA LYS A 648 27.81 -17.89 -21.36
C LYS A 648 27.50 -18.61 -20.05
N ALA A 649 26.25 -18.51 -19.58
CA ALA A 649 25.78 -19.33 -18.46
C ALA A 649 25.81 -20.82 -18.82
N HIS A 650 26.18 -21.67 -17.85
CA HIS A 650 26.30 -23.11 -18.07
C HIS A 650 24.91 -23.79 -18.10
N PRO A 651 24.59 -24.64 -19.10
CA PRO A 651 23.28 -25.28 -19.21
C PRO A 651 22.84 -26.10 -17.99
N ASN A 652 23.76 -26.84 -17.34
CA ASN A 652 23.46 -27.62 -16.13
C ASN A 652 22.99 -26.80 -14.93
N GLN A 653 23.07 -25.47 -15.01
CA GLN A 653 22.66 -24.55 -13.95
C GLN A 653 21.33 -23.86 -14.25
N ARG A 654 20.72 -24.16 -15.39
CA ARG A 654 19.49 -23.52 -15.83
C ARG A 654 18.29 -23.93 -14.96
N LEU A 655 17.54 -22.93 -14.49
CA LEU A 655 16.26 -23.09 -13.79
C LEU A 655 15.12 -22.40 -14.55
N VAL A 656 15.44 -21.41 -15.39
CA VAL A 656 14.47 -20.79 -16.30
C VAL A 656 14.05 -21.75 -17.43
N LYS A 657 12.85 -21.60 -17.97
CA LYS A 657 12.29 -22.44 -19.04
C LYS A 657 12.97 -22.09 -20.38
N GLY A 658 12.95 -23.02 -21.34
CA GLY A 658 13.52 -22.83 -22.68
C GLY A 658 14.91 -23.44 -22.87
N GLU A 659 15.45 -23.37 -24.09
CA GLU A 659 16.74 -23.98 -24.46
C GLU A 659 17.79 -22.94 -24.91
N GLU A 660 17.37 -21.69 -25.07
CA GLU A 660 18.22 -20.59 -25.52
C GLU A 660 19.24 -20.15 -24.45
N ALA A 661 20.24 -19.37 -24.84
CA ALA A 661 21.18 -18.79 -23.87
C ALA A 661 20.44 -17.88 -22.87
N PHE A 662 20.86 -17.89 -21.61
CA PHE A 662 20.21 -17.17 -20.50
C PHE A 662 21.25 -16.44 -19.67
N TRP A 663 20.80 -15.46 -18.89
CA TRP A 663 21.63 -14.80 -17.89
C TRP A 663 21.50 -15.48 -16.54
N ASP A 664 22.62 -15.60 -15.84
CA ASP A 664 22.73 -16.18 -14.50
C ASP A 664 23.64 -15.31 -13.64
N PHE A 665 23.05 -14.67 -12.64
CA PHE A 665 23.73 -13.81 -11.68
C PHE A 665 24.05 -14.63 -10.44
N ARG A 666 25.34 -14.89 -10.24
CA ARG A 666 25.83 -15.83 -9.24
C ARG A 666 26.73 -15.19 -8.22
N LEU A 667 26.54 -15.62 -6.98
CA LEU A 667 27.40 -15.25 -5.89
C LEU A 667 28.62 -16.18 -5.85
N GLU A 668 29.82 -15.61 -5.94
CA GLU A 668 31.08 -16.36 -5.87
C GLU A 668 32.14 -15.60 -5.05
N ASN A 669 33.11 -16.31 -4.49
CA ASN A 669 34.28 -15.69 -3.89
C ASN A 669 35.07 -14.89 -4.91
N ARG A 670 35.43 -13.65 -4.54
CA ARG A 670 36.40 -12.87 -5.30
C ARG A 670 37.79 -13.41 -5.03
N TYR A 671 38.58 -13.62 -6.06
CA TYR A 671 40.00 -14.01 -5.94
C TYR A 671 40.90 -12.86 -6.39
N THR A 672 42.03 -12.71 -5.71
CA THR A 672 43.08 -11.78 -6.09
C THR A 672 44.13 -12.52 -6.91
N LYS A 673 44.48 -11.98 -8.08
CA LYS A 673 45.65 -12.42 -8.82
C LYS A 673 46.82 -11.51 -8.43
N PRO A 674 48.04 -12.04 -8.23
CA PRO A 674 49.21 -11.19 -8.07
C PRO A 674 49.37 -10.30 -9.32
N SER A 675 49.81 -9.05 -9.11
CA SER A 675 50.25 -8.20 -10.22
C SER A 675 51.34 -8.95 -11.00
N PRO A 676 51.34 -8.93 -12.34
CA PRO A 676 52.41 -9.58 -13.09
C PRO A 676 53.77 -9.01 -12.65
N GLU A 677 54.70 -9.89 -12.28
CA GLU A 677 56.10 -9.52 -12.14
C GLU A 677 56.57 -8.89 -13.46
N PRO A 678 57.46 -7.87 -13.43
CA PRO A 678 58.01 -7.28 -14.64
C PRO A 678 58.66 -8.39 -15.47
N GLU A 679 58.22 -8.51 -16.74
CA GLU A 679 58.70 -9.53 -17.67
C GLU A 679 60.24 -9.50 -17.73
N PRO A 680 60.95 -10.62 -17.51
CA PRO A 680 62.36 -10.69 -17.82
C PRO A 680 62.55 -10.56 -19.34
N GLU A 681 63.64 -9.90 -19.74
CA GLU A 681 63.97 -9.63 -21.15
C GLU A 681 63.88 -10.89 -22.04
N PRO A 682 63.47 -10.75 -23.32
CA PRO A 682 63.09 -11.87 -24.15
C PRO A 682 64.27 -12.80 -24.49
N GLY A 683 64.24 -14.01 -23.91
CA GLY A 683 65.00 -15.16 -24.37
C GLY A 683 64.29 -15.95 -25.48
N PRO A 684 65.01 -16.79 -26.26
CA PRO A 684 64.45 -17.47 -27.42
C PRO A 684 63.35 -18.48 -27.05
N ARG A 685 62.27 -18.43 -27.85
CA ARG A 685 61.00 -19.13 -27.68
C ARG A 685 61.10 -20.66 -27.80
N PRO A 686 60.71 -21.45 -26.78
CA PRO A 686 60.36 -22.86 -26.93
C PRO A 686 58.91 -23.04 -27.41
N GLU A 687 58.63 -24.20 -28.01
CA GLU A 687 57.35 -24.63 -28.61
C GLU A 687 56.12 -24.56 -27.67
N PRO A 688 54.90 -24.44 -28.22
CA PRO A 688 53.68 -24.23 -27.44
C PRO A 688 53.29 -25.50 -26.67
N THR A 689 53.55 -25.49 -25.36
CA THR A 689 52.84 -26.32 -24.40
C THR A 689 51.41 -25.79 -24.22
N PRO A 690 50.42 -26.66 -23.94
CA PRO A 690 49.05 -26.21 -23.67
C PRO A 690 49.04 -25.20 -22.51
N PRO A 691 48.14 -24.20 -22.53
CA PRO A 691 48.15 -23.15 -21.53
C PRO A 691 47.99 -23.77 -20.13
N PRO A 692 48.86 -23.42 -19.16
CA PRO A 692 48.68 -23.86 -17.78
C PRO A 692 47.31 -23.35 -17.28
N ARG A 693 46.63 -24.20 -16.50
CA ARG A 693 45.44 -23.78 -15.74
C ARG A 693 45.80 -22.50 -14.96
N PRO A 694 44.92 -21.49 -14.86
CA PRO A 694 45.16 -20.38 -13.96
C PRO A 694 45.28 -20.94 -12.54
N ASP A 695 46.42 -20.72 -11.89
CA ASP A 695 46.55 -21.05 -10.47
C ASP A 695 45.47 -20.31 -9.68
N PRO A 696 44.76 -20.97 -8.77
CA PRO A 696 43.78 -20.31 -7.92
C PRO A 696 44.49 -19.20 -7.15
N GLY A 697 44.14 -17.95 -7.45
CA GLY A 697 44.50 -16.82 -6.61
C GLY A 697 43.96 -17.02 -5.19
N VAL A 698 44.35 -16.16 -4.25
CA VAL A 698 43.86 -16.25 -2.87
C VAL A 698 42.59 -15.42 -2.71
N LYS A 699 41.69 -15.90 -1.86
CA LYS A 699 40.40 -15.24 -1.63
C LYS A 699 40.63 -13.80 -1.21
N ALA A 700 39.96 -12.88 -1.89
CA ALA A 700 39.96 -11.48 -1.53
C ALA A 700 39.36 -11.32 -0.12
N VAL A 701 40.04 -10.52 0.69
CA VAL A 701 39.59 -10.22 2.06
C VAL A 701 39.00 -8.82 2.14
N VAL A 702 38.19 -8.60 3.17
CA VAL A 702 37.67 -7.27 3.47
C VAL A 702 38.81 -6.27 3.80
N PRO A 703 38.66 -4.97 3.47
CA PRO A 703 39.72 -3.97 3.67
C PRO A 703 40.20 -3.81 5.13
N GLN A 704 39.43 -4.28 6.11
CA GLN A 704 39.76 -4.24 7.53
C GLN A 704 40.88 -5.24 7.90
N VAL A 705 41.04 -6.34 7.16
CA VAL A 705 42.01 -7.40 7.50
C VAL A 705 43.46 -6.92 7.45
N PRO A 706 43.93 -6.27 6.36
CA PRO A 706 45.28 -5.69 6.32
C PRO A 706 45.54 -4.72 7.47
N THR A 707 44.55 -3.87 7.79
CA THR A 707 44.64 -2.92 8.90
C THR A 707 44.80 -3.64 10.24
N TYR A 708 43.99 -4.67 10.50
CA TYR A 708 44.06 -5.45 11.73
C TYR A 708 45.41 -6.18 11.91
N LEU A 709 45.96 -6.72 10.82
CA LEU A 709 47.27 -7.39 10.84
C LEU A 709 48.43 -6.42 11.06
N LEU A 710 48.32 -5.19 10.56
CA LEU A 710 49.37 -4.18 10.66
C LEU A 710 49.31 -3.37 11.96
N LEU A 711 48.14 -3.26 12.59
CA LEU A 711 47.94 -2.42 13.78
C LEU A 711 48.86 -2.78 14.97
N PRO A 712 49.11 -4.06 15.32
CA PRO A 712 50.06 -4.38 16.38
C PRO A 712 51.48 -3.88 16.09
N ASN A 713 51.93 -3.97 14.83
CA ASN A 713 53.22 -3.44 14.41
C ASN A 713 53.27 -1.92 14.52
N ALA A 714 52.16 -1.25 14.21
CA ALA A 714 52.03 0.20 14.36
C ALA A 714 52.15 0.66 15.82
N LEU A 715 51.43 -0.01 16.71
CA LEU A 715 51.43 0.29 18.15
C LEU A 715 52.77 -0.08 18.81
N PHE A 716 53.40 -1.16 18.36
CA PHE A 716 54.74 -1.52 18.82
C PHE A 716 55.76 -0.46 18.40
N HIS A 717 55.68 0.04 17.17
CA HIS A 717 56.55 1.10 16.68
C HIS A 717 56.38 2.42 17.45
N SER A 718 55.15 2.84 17.75
CA SER A 718 54.93 4.03 18.58
C SER A 718 55.49 3.86 19.99
N GLY A 719 55.38 2.66 20.58
CA GLY A 719 56.00 2.30 21.85
C GLY A 719 57.53 2.44 21.83
N LEU A 720 58.19 1.96 20.77
CA LEU A 720 59.63 2.15 20.59
C LEU A 720 60.02 3.62 20.46
N MET A 721 59.21 4.43 19.77
CA MET A 721 59.43 5.87 19.65
C MET A 721 59.35 6.58 21.01
N HIS A 722 58.46 6.14 21.89
CA HIS A 722 58.39 6.64 23.25
C HIS A 722 59.64 6.28 24.06
N VAL A 723 60.03 5.00 24.06
CA VAL A 723 61.21 4.52 24.81
C VAL A 723 62.48 5.21 24.30
N GLY A 724 62.66 5.30 22.99
CA GLY A 724 63.83 5.93 22.37
C GLY A 724 63.96 7.42 22.66
N ASN A 725 62.86 8.12 22.98
CA ASN A 725 62.88 9.55 23.30
C ASN A 725 62.92 9.86 24.81
N GLN A 726 63.00 8.86 25.69
CA GLN A 726 63.11 9.09 27.14
C GLN A 726 64.41 9.83 27.52
N ALA A 727 65.53 9.52 26.86
CA ALA A 727 66.80 10.20 27.12
C ALA A 727 66.72 11.71 26.77
N LYS A 728 66.07 12.04 25.64
CA LYS A 728 65.82 13.43 25.23
C LYS A 728 64.82 14.14 26.15
N ARG A 729 63.85 13.40 26.72
CA ARG A 729 62.98 13.92 27.78
C ARG A 729 63.78 14.32 29.01
N LEU A 730 64.69 13.44 29.45
CA LEU A 730 65.55 13.73 30.59
C LEU A 730 66.50 14.90 30.31
N GLU A 731 67.04 15.00 29.09
CA GLU A 731 67.82 16.13 28.64
C GLU A 731 67.02 17.44 28.69
N ALA A 732 65.80 17.45 28.15
CA ALA A 732 64.91 18.61 28.22
C ALA A 732 64.65 19.01 29.68
N LEU A 733 64.36 18.04 30.56
CA LEU A 733 64.17 18.30 32.00
C LEU A 733 65.45 18.85 32.66
N ARG A 734 66.63 18.35 32.30
CA ARG A 734 67.92 18.84 32.82
C ARG A 734 68.23 20.25 32.33
N THR A 735 68.02 20.55 31.06
CA THR A 735 68.23 21.90 30.50
C THR A 735 67.29 22.91 31.15
N VAL A 736 66.04 22.53 31.36
CA VAL A 736 65.02 23.36 32.02
C VAL A 736 65.31 23.52 33.52
N SER A 737 65.88 22.51 34.18
CA SER A 737 66.26 22.57 35.60
C SER A 737 67.58 23.30 35.86
N GLY A 738 68.57 23.16 34.96
CA GLY A 738 69.90 23.75 35.10
C GLY A 738 69.99 25.21 34.62
N GLY A 739 68.97 25.69 33.92
CA GLY A 739 68.91 27.05 33.39
C GLY A 739 68.16 28.02 34.28
N PHE A 740 68.53 28.24 35.55
CA PHE A 740 68.23 29.47 36.30
C PHE A 740 69.05 29.55 37.61
N LEU A 741 70.34 29.87 37.50
CA LEU A 741 71.10 30.46 38.61
C LEU A 741 70.61 31.91 38.80
N GLN A 742 69.47 32.10 39.47
CA GLN A 742 69.10 33.25 40.33
C GLN A 742 67.57 33.36 40.45
N SER A 743 67.07 33.03 41.65
CA SER A 743 65.87 33.58 42.31
C SER A 743 64.47 33.34 41.71
N GLU A 744 63.60 32.80 42.58
CA GLU A 744 62.13 32.87 42.64
C GLU A 744 61.25 32.19 41.56
N GLU A 745 60.61 31.08 41.99
CA GLU A 745 59.22 30.67 41.76
C GLU A 745 58.57 30.90 40.38
N LYS A 746 59.21 30.49 39.27
CA LYS A 746 58.50 30.37 37.98
C LYS A 746 58.50 28.94 37.46
N PRO A 747 57.32 28.38 37.14
CA PRO A 747 57.25 27.05 36.55
C PRO A 747 57.89 27.06 35.17
N ALA A 748 58.79 26.11 34.92
CA ALA A 748 59.61 26.10 33.73
C ALA A 748 58.98 25.18 32.67
N PHE A 749 58.80 25.69 31.44
CA PHE A 749 58.06 24.99 30.39
C PHE A 749 59.01 24.45 29.31
N PHE A 750 58.65 23.31 28.73
CA PHE A 750 59.29 22.80 27.52
C PHE A 750 58.26 22.28 26.52
N VAL A 751 58.62 22.35 25.24
CA VAL A 751 57.86 21.75 24.14
C VAL A 751 58.86 21.05 23.23
N ARG A 752 58.57 19.82 22.80
CA ARG A 752 59.35 19.11 21.80
C ARG A 752 58.47 18.31 20.84
N GLY A 753 58.91 18.19 19.60
CA GLY A 753 58.35 17.28 18.62
C GLY A 753 59.27 16.09 18.40
N TYR A 754 58.71 14.90 18.23
CA TYR A 754 59.44 13.71 17.77
C TYR A 754 58.53 12.84 16.91
N GLY A 755 59.12 12.08 16.00
CA GLY A 755 58.36 11.26 15.07
C GLY A 755 59.26 10.35 14.25
N SER A 756 58.65 9.46 13.50
CA SER A 756 59.32 8.56 12.57
C SER A 756 58.34 8.06 11.52
N ASP A 757 58.87 7.80 10.33
CA ASP A 757 58.22 6.97 9.33
C ASP A 757 58.85 5.57 9.38
N TYR A 758 58.02 4.54 9.23
CA TYR A 758 58.43 3.14 9.29
C TYR A 758 57.67 2.35 8.25
N ARG A 759 58.41 1.53 7.49
CA ARG A 759 57.81 0.63 6.50
C ARG A 759 57.85 -0.77 7.05
N TYR A 760 56.68 -1.37 7.23
CA TYR A 760 56.54 -2.78 7.56
C TYR A 760 56.45 -3.60 6.27
N THR A 761 57.26 -4.64 6.19
CA THR A 761 57.23 -5.63 5.10
C THR A 761 57.06 -7.02 5.70
N SER A 762 56.05 -7.74 5.24
CA SER A 762 55.87 -9.15 5.58
C SER A 762 56.88 -10.01 4.82
N ASN A 763 57.35 -11.10 5.46
CA ASN A 763 58.10 -12.17 4.80
C ASN A 763 57.19 -13.21 4.14
N LEU A 764 55.89 -13.18 4.45
CA LEU A 764 54.85 -13.93 3.76
C LEU A 764 54.43 -13.19 2.48
N SER A 765 54.04 -13.94 1.45
CA SER A 765 53.48 -13.38 0.22
C SER A 765 52.07 -12.83 0.43
N VAL A 766 51.55 -12.05 -0.54
CA VAL A 766 50.15 -11.60 -0.56
C VAL A 766 49.18 -12.77 -0.56
N LEU A 767 49.57 -13.88 -1.20
CA LEU A 767 48.82 -15.13 -1.23
C LEU A 767 48.76 -15.83 0.14
N GLU A 768 49.68 -15.49 1.05
CA GLU A 768 49.70 -15.97 2.44
C GLU A 768 49.20 -14.89 3.42
N TYR A 769 48.46 -13.89 2.93
CA TYR A 769 48.00 -12.73 3.70
C TYR A 769 49.13 -11.88 4.31
N GLY A 770 50.30 -11.90 3.68
CA GLY A 770 51.46 -11.11 4.05
C GLY A 770 51.37 -9.66 3.58
N TYR A 771 50.58 -8.83 4.28
CA TYR A 771 50.44 -7.42 3.94
C TYR A 771 51.62 -6.57 4.43
N GLY A 772 52.14 -5.72 3.55
CA GLY A 772 53.02 -4.61 3.92
C GLY A 772 52.23 -3.35 4.30
N GLY A 773 52.89 -2.39 4.94
CA GLY A 773 52.26 -1.12 5.30
C GLY A 773 53.25 0.01 5.56
N GLU A 774 52.81 1.22 5.28
CA GLU A 774 53.50 2.45 5.65
C GLU A 774 52.91 3.04 6.93
N LEU A 775 53.79 3.37 7.86
CA LEU A 775 53.44 3.80 9.21
C LEU A 775 54.13 5.14 9.48
N SER A 776 53.37 6.14 9.87
CA SER A 776 53.91 7.45 10.24
C SER A 776 53.44 7.80 11.64
N TYR A 777 54.39 8.06 12.55
CA TYR A 777 54.12 8.47 13.91
C TYR A 777 54.72 9.85 14.16
N ASN A 778 53.92 10.77 14.70
CA ASN A 778 54.35 12.10 15.10
C ASN A 778 53.76 12.45 16.46
N ALA A 779 54.58 13.02 17.35
CA ALA A 779 54.18 13.42 18.68
C ALA A 779 54.73 14.80 19.02
N VAL A 780 53.92 15.57 19.74
CA VAL A 780 54.32 16.82 20.38
C VAL A 780 54.14 16.62 21.88
N GLU A 781 55.25 16.72 22.62
CA GLU A 781 55.24 16.70 24.07
C GLU A 781 55.42 18.12 24.60
N ALA A 782 54.59 18.50 25.56
CA ALA A 782 54.76 19.73 26.32
C ALA A 782 54.71 19.41 27.82
N GLY A 783 55.55 20.06 28.60
CA GLY A 783 55.58 19.86 30.04
C GLY A 783 55.89 21.13 30.80
N VAL A 784 55.40 21.18 32.04
CA VAL A 784 55.63 22.26 32.99
C VAL A 784 56.22 21.65 34.26
N LEU A 785 57.42 22.10 34.59
CA LEU A 785 58.11 21.76 35.82
C LEU A 785 57.64 22.72 36.92
N LEU A 786 57.01 22.18 37.96
CA LEU A 786 56.41 22.97 39.03
C LEU A 786 57.42 23.25 40.15
N LYS A 787 58.26 22.25 40.48
CA LYS A 787 59.25 22.38 41.56
C LYS A 787 60.41 21.42 41.37
N THR A 788 61.62 21.92 41.58
CA THR A 788 62.84 21.10 41.66
C THR A 788 63.42 21.21 43.06
N ILE A 789 63.79 20.07 43.64
CA ILE A 789 64.44 19.95 44.94
C ILE A 789 65.86 19.44 44.66
N GLU A 790 66.85 20.27 44.97
CA GLU A 790 68.27 19.94 44.77
C GLU A 790 68.89 19.41 46.07
N GLY A 791 69.73 18.39 45.97
CA GLY A 791 70.53 17.83 47.04
C GLY A 791 71.98 17.62 46.59
N GLU A 792 72.89 17.39 47.53
CA GLU A 792 74.35 17.37 47.28
C GLU A 792 74.79 16.35 46.20
N TYR A 793 73.99 15.29 45.98
CA TYR A 793 74.26 14.24 44.99
C TYR A 793 73.06 13.95 44.04
N SER A 794 71.92 14.65 44.16
CA SER A 794 70.74 14.37 43.33
C SER A 794 69.76 15.55 43.22
N ASN A 795 69.11 15.70 42.07
CA ASN A 795 68.02 16.66 41.84
C ASN A 795 66.71 15.91 41.59
N THR A 796 65.65 16.21 42.35
CA THR A 796 64.31 15.64 42.18
C THR A 796 63.36 16.71 41.67
N SER A 797 62.73 16.49 40.51
CA SER A 797 61.82 17.47 39.91
C SER A 797 60.39 16.95 39.81
N PHE A 798 59.42 17.79 40.12
CA PHE A 798 57.99 17.53 40.06
C PHE A 798 57.34 18.42 39.00
N GLY A 799 56.55 17.83 38.13
CA GLY A 799 55.90 18.55 37.04
C GLY A 799 54.80 17.72 36.37
N VAL A 800 54.10 18.36 35.44
CA VAL A 800 53.08 17.72 34.60
C VAL A 800 53.57 17.73 33.16
N ILE A 801 53.45 16.60 32.47
CA ILE A 801 53.81 16.44 31.07
C ILE A 801 52.60 15.90 30.34
N GLY A 802 52.26 16.49 29.21
CA GLY A 802 51.26 16.00 28.27
C GLY A 802 51.87 15.72 26.91
N THR A 803 51.45 14.64 26.28
CA THR A 803 51.79 14.29 24.90
C THR A 803 50.55 14.33 24.03
N TYR A 804 50.66 14.94 22.85
CA TYR A 804 49.70 14.84 21.77
C TYR A 804 50.31 14.04 20.63
N GLU A 805 49.64 12.98 20.20
CA GLU A 805 50.21 11.96 19.33
C GLU A 805 49.31 11.71 18.12
N ARG A 806 49.93 11.50 16.96
CA ARG A 806 49.25 11.19 15.70
C ARG A 806 49.94 10.01 15.03
N LEU A 807 49.19 8.92 14.87
CA LEU A 807 49.59 7.72 14.14
C LEU A 807 48.79 7.60 12.84
N SER A 808 49.47 7.37 11.73
CA SER A 808 48.88 7.07 10.42
C SER A 808 49.36 5.70 9.97
N LEU A 809 48.44 4.86 9.51
CA LEU A 809 48.71 3.54 8.95
C LEU A 809 48.08 3.44 7.56
N GLN A 810 48.89 3.10 6.56
CA GLN A 810 48.45 2.86 5.19
C GLN A 810 48.90 1.47 4.75
N PRO A 811 47.99 0.49 4.72
CA PRO A 811 48.27 -0.81 4.13
C PRO A 811 48.64 -0.69 2.65
N LEU A 812 49.59 -1.48 2.19
CA LEU A 812 49.99 -1.56 0.77
C LEU A 812 49.22 -2.68 0.06
N GLU A 813 49.09 -2.59 -1.26
CA GLU A 813 48.48 -3.62 -2.12
C GLU A 813 46.98 -3.90 -1.84
N VAL A 814 46.29 -2.89 -1.30
CA VAL A 814 44.85 -2.93 -1.02
C VAL A 814 44.17 -1.80 -1.78
N GLU A 815 43.45 -2.14 -2.85
CA GLU A 815 42.84 -1.20 -3.81
C GLU A 815 41.93 -0.13 -3.13
N GLN A 816 41.32 -0.46 -1.98
CA GLN A 816 40.43 0.43 -1.21
C GLN A 816 41.09 1.19 -0.04
N SER A 817 42.40 1.01 0.22
CA SER A 817 43.10 1.56 1.39
C SER A 817 43.50 3.05 1.28
N ALA A 818 43.25 3.70 0.14
CA ALA A 818 43.63 5.10 -0.08
C ALA A 818 42.83 6.12 0.77
N LYS A 819 41.83 5.69 1.56
CA LYS A 819 41.15 6.54 2.55
C LYS A 819 41.88 6.47 3.89
N LYS A 820 42.61 7.54 4.22
CA LYS A 820 43.28 7.73 5.51
C LYS A 820 42.29 7.54 6.66
N VAL A 821 42.50 6.52 7.49
CA VAL A 821 41.78 6.35 8.75
C VAL A 821 42.58 7.08 9.84
N PRO A 822 42.09 8.21 10.40
CA PRO A 822 42.67 8.77 11.59
C PRO A 822 42.33 7.85 12.78
N LEU A 823 43.34 7.23 13.39
CA LEU A 823 43.16 6.52 14.66
C LEU A 823 42.91 7.55 15.78
N ILE A 824 41.86 7.31 16.56
CA ILE A 824 41.33 8.21 17.60
C ILE A 824 42.30 8.27 18.79
N ASN A 825 42.44 9.49 19.33
CA ASN A 825 43.24 9.88 20.50
C ASN A 825 42.98 8.96 21.71
N GLY A 826 44.04 8.37 22.27
CA GLY A 826 44.01 7.86 23.63
C GLY A 826 44.02 9.04 24.62
N GLN A 827 43.07 9.05 25.55
CA GLN A 827 43.16 9.84 26.79
C GLN A 827 44.09 9.13 27.77
#